data_AF-A0A952E0Q4-F1
#
_entry.id   AF-A0A952E0Q4-F1
#
_cell.length_a   1.000
_cell.length_b   1.000
_cell.length_c   1.000
_cell.angle_alpha   90.00
_cell.angle_beta   90.00
_cell.angle_gamma   90.00
#
_symmetry.space_group_name_H-M   'P 1'
#
loop_
_entity.id
_entity.type
_entity.pdbx_description
1 polymer ?
#
loop_
_entity_poly.entity_id
_entity_poly.type
_entity_poly.pdbx_seq_one_letter_code
_entity_poly.pdbx_strand_id
1 'polypeptide(L)'
;MEEVSGGPVVAAAGRSPALPATSPWPWGLVVLLLAAVVVVATLATLNRFGACSWRYLCGPIVAEDILQTRLDTALPAPQSDLIIEQTFVPRHDGLNEVELILVRYGGESATLEKDSTFSVELWDAFGSLVASETRPTVGIAHNQTYKLAFPPQPHSAGRLYTLRLSGSEANHISAWGYSLDVYSAGQLSILTGPLRSETPSTAARELRFVTRYDLTAQEAIIAALAPLRHGRLIPVALFFLPLPGVLLLLWRKPRGWDASAWWGAALALGVAMWPVIWQWLSLAGGRWSGGLLWATVGSGWLVAAFVAVRRWMERDRSGIARGSRLPAVLTCILLASLIVVTLASRFVAVRGLAFPPWVDSSRHGLITAVMVEQGRTPRNYEPLLPVNYFPYHYGFHTLSASLTLMTGESLPELLLDLMQLLSGLLPLTVYAAGWMVTRRRTVGLLAAFLVALPFFFPGYYATWGRMTQLTAMMVMPVLLGLTWRLGRGWRRAWPLVGLLAAGLFLIHFRVFLFYLPFAGLAAAAHWLRFGFRRVTSLLKAAVLGLLLVLPRTIELLSVTNPVQTFQQSLPGYNDFPIGYITTGWERVYLGAAALAMAYVVIAIARRKRWAAFPLLLVLWVGTLFVLLAGERLGLPETLVVNLNSMYITLFLPLALLLAIVAVRLAQLLPRRTRAKRWVQLPPAIVAGVILGLLAFFGWRQQAGILNRQTILALPDDVPALTWAGEALPGDAHLAVNAWRWSGATWAGSDGGAWIVPLTGRGTTTPPVDYIYNRELFAGVRAFNEKAMATEDWSDPVAAAWLAEQGVSHIFVGARGGYFDPAKLSRNPALEMVYQHDGAFVFAVKAPPVP
;
A
#
# COMPACT_ATOMS: atom_id res chain seq x y z
N MET A 1 23.42 -72.55 62.88
CA MET A 1 23.80 -71.60 61.82
C MET A 1 22.75 -70.49 61.81
N GLU A 2 23.22 -69.26 61.67
CA GLU A 2 22.71 -68.04 62.30
C GLU A 2 21.35 -67.49 61.81
N GLU A 3 20.75 -66.78 62.75
CA GLU A 3 19.77 -65.69 62.63
C GLU A 3 20.00 -64.74 61.45
N VAL A 4 18.93 -64.17 60.89
CA VAL A 4 18.77 -62.70 60.77
C VAL A 4 17.28 -62.35 60.76
N SER A 5 16.91 -61.47 61.67
CA SER A 5 15.63 -60.79 61.85
C SER A 5 15.48 -59.58 60.91
N GLY A 6 14.26 -59.29 60.46
CA GLY A 6 13.93 -58.10 59.68
C GLY A 6 12.50 -57.63 59.96
N GLY A 7 12.39 -56.53 60.71
CA GLY A 7 11.14 -55.94 61.22
C GLY A 7 10.27 -55.18 60.20
N PRO A 8 9.20 -54.49 60.68
CA PRO A 8 8.03 -54.13 59.90
C PRO A 8 8.18 -52.82 59.10
N VAL A 9 7.52 -52.79 57.94
CA VAL A 9 7.37 -51.60 57.08
C VAL A 9 6.37 -50.63 57.72
N VAL A 10 6.87 -49.52 58.26
CA VAL A 10 6.06 -48.37 58.70
C VAL A 10 5.96 -47.35 57.55
N ALA A 11 4.74 -46.92 57.27
CA ALA A 11 4.37 -45.92 56.28
C ALA A 11 5.05 -44.56 56.52
N ALA A 12 5.67 -44.00 55.48
CA ALA A 12 6.03 -42.59 55.42
C ALA A 12 5.17 -41.90 54.36
N ALA A 13 4.41 -40.91 54.82
CA ALA A 13 3.45 -40.09 54.11
C ALA A 13 3.88 -39.68 52.69
N GLY A 14 3.00 -39.97 51.72
CA GLY A 14 3.08 -39.43 50.38
C GLY A 14 3.07 -37.90 50.42
N ARG A 15 4.17 -37.29 49.98
CA ARG A 15 4.20 -35.87 49.62
C ARG A 15 3.22 -35.65 48.48
N SER A 16 2.14 -34.95 48.77
CA SER A 16 1.27 -34.31 47.80
C SER A 16 2.12 -33.65 46.71
N PRO A 17 1.82 -33.83 45.40
CA PRO A 17 2.49 -33.05 44.37
C PRO A 17 2.14 -31.59 44.63
N ALA A 18 3.14 -30.81 45.05
CA ALA A 18 2.99 -29.38 45.20
C ALA A 18 2.36 -28.82 43.92
N LEU A 19 1.18 -28.22 44.06
CA LEU A 19 0.53 -27.43 43.04
C LEU A 19 1.61 -26.54 42.40
N PRO A 20 1.79 -26.55 41.07
CA PRO A 20 2.76 -25.66 40.46
C PRO A 20 2.35 -24.24 40.81
N ALA A 21 3.20 -23.60 41.63
CA ALA A 21 3.04 -22.22 42.06
C ALA A 21 2.59 -21.39 40.86
N THR A 22 1.41 -20.79 41.00
CA THR A 22 0.79 -19.88 40.05
C THR A 22 1.85 -18.94 39.52
N SER A 23 2.25 -19.14 38.25
CA SER A 23 3.28 -18.34 37.58
C SER A 23 2.90 -16.86 37.69
N PRO A 24 3.57 -16.05 38.53
CA PRO A 24 3.38 -14.62 38.47
C PRO A 24 3.91 -14.17 37.12
N TRP A 25 3.23 -13.21 36.52
CA TRP A 25 3.60 -12.57 35.26
C TRP A 25 5.12 -12.36 35.19
N PRO A 26 5.77 -12.54 34.03
CA PRO A 26 7.16 -12.15 33.90
C PRO A 26 7.21 -10.63 34.02
N TRP A 27 7.44 -10.12 35.23
CA TRP A 27 7.54 -8.69 35.57
C TRP A 27 8.33 -7.87 34.54
N GLY A 28 9.37 -8.44 33.92
CA GLY A 28 10.14 -7.79 32.87
C GLY A 28 9.35 -7.47 31.58
N LEU A 29 8.35 -8.27 31.20
CA LEU A 29 7.48 -7.96 30.05
C LEU A 29 6.54 -6.80 30.37
N VAL A 30 6.01 -6.76 31.60
CA VAL A 30 5.15 -5.66 32.06
C VAL A 30 5.94 -4.36 32.08
N VAL A 31 7.15 -4.38 32.66
CA VAL A 31 8.05 -3.21 32.68
C VAL A 31 8.41 -2.74 31.28
N LEU A 32 8.72 -3.66 30.36
CA LEU A 32 9.01 -3.34 28.97
C LEU A 32 7.81 -2.67 28.28
N LEU A 33 6.60 -3.22 28.43
CA LEU A 33 5.39 -2.65 27.82
C LEU A 33 5.04 -1.29 28.43
N LEU A 34 5.16 -1.14 29.76
CA LEU A 34 4.93 0.14 30.45
C LEU A 34 5.92 1.21 29.96
N ALA A 35 7.22 0.88 29.88
CA ALA A 35 8.22 1.81 29.37
C ALA A 35 7.94 2.23 27.92
N ALA A 36 7.50 1.29 27.06
CA ALA A 36 7.10 1.60 25.69
C ALA A 36 5.90 2.56 25.65
N VAL A 37 4.86 2.29 26.46
CA VAL A 37 3.66 3.13 26.56
C VAL A 37 4.00 4.54 27.07
N VAL A 38 4.85 4.64 28.09
CA VAL A 38 5.31 5.94 28.63
C VAL A 38 6.02 6.74 27.54
N VAL A 39 6.94 6.14 26.78
CA VAL A 39 7.63 6.83 25.68
C VAL A 39 6.65 7.33 24.62
N VAL A 40 5.69 6.49 24.20
CA VAL A 40 4.67 6.88 23.21
C VAL A 40 3.81 8.03 23.74
N ALA A 41 3.37 7.95 25.00
CA ALA A 41 2.56 8.99 25.63
C ALA A 41 3.33 10.31 25.73
N THR A 42 4.59 10.28 26.19
CA THR A 42 5.45 11.47 26.29
C THR A 42 5.63 12.13 24.92
N LEU A 43 5.96 11.37 23.88
CA LEU A 43 6.15 11.93 22.53
C LEU A 43 4.85 12.51 21.96
N ALA A 44 3.70 11.87 22.19
CA ALA A 44 2.40 12.38 21.79
C ALA A 44 2.05 13.70 22.52
N THR A 45 2.37 13.80 23.83
CA THR A 45 2.15 15.04 24.59
C THR A 45 3.06 16.18 24.15
N LEU A 46 4.35 15.91 23.87
CA LEU A 46 5.29 16.92 23.38
C LEU A 46 4.85 17.50 22.03
N ASN A 47 4.31 16.67 21.14
CA ASN A 47 3.73 17.12 19.87
C ASN A 47 2.57 18.10 20.12
N ARG A 48 1.63 17.73 21.01
CA ARG A 48 0.43 18.52 21.31
C ARG A 48 0.74 19.92 21.84
N PHE A 49 1.82 20.08 22.61
CA PHE A 49 2.22 21.38 23.17
C PHE A 49 3.22 22.14 22.29
N GLY A 50 3.55 21.66 21.09
CA GLY A 50 4.57 22.28 20.24
C GLY A 50 5.98 22.28 20.83
N ALA A 51 6.20 21.52 21.91
CA ALA A 51 7.46 21.45 22.66
C ALA A 51 8.44 20.40 22.09
N CYS A 52 8.10 19.79 20.95
CA CYS A 52 8.93 18.80 20.29
C CYS A 52 10.11 19.47 19.56
N SER A 53 11.31 19.36 20.13
CA SER A 53 12.57 19.80 19.50
C SER A 53 12.96 18.97 18.27
N TRP A 54 12.48 17.72 18.18
CA TRP A 54 12.72 16.82 17.04
C TRP A 54 11.51 16.76 16.12
N ARG A 55 11.27 17.80 15.31
CA ARG A 55 10.09 17.89 14.41
C ARG A 55 9.90 16.65 13.52
N TYR A 56 10.97 16.01 13.07
CA TYR A 56 10.89 14.76 12.31
C TYR A 56 10.30 13.59 13.11
N LEU A 57 10.60 13.52 14.41
CA LEU A 57 10.15 12.44 15.30
C LEU A 57 8.76 12.71 15.89
N CYS A 58 8.45 13.95 16.28
CA CYS A 58 7.22 14.27 17.00
C CYS A 58 6.56 15.61 16.61
N GLY A 59 6.85 16.19 15.45
CA GLY A 59 6.12 17.36 14.93
C GLY A 59 4.76 16.99 14.33
N PRO A 60 3.97 17.93 13.79
CA PRO A 60 2.73 17.61 13.10
C PRO A 60 2.96 16.76 11.84
N ILE A 61 1.90 16.10 11.35
CA ILE A 61 1.88 15.46 10.03
C ILE A 61 0.98 16.33 9.14
N VAL A 62 1.59 17.11 8.26
CA VAL A 62 0.88 18.03 7.35
C VAL A 62 0.51 17.30 6.07
N ALA A 63 -0.74 17.42 5.63
CA ALA A 63 -1.24 16.90 4.36
C ALA A 63 -1.94 17.98 3.53
N GLU A 64 -1.96 17.80 2.21
CA GLU A 64 -2.75 18.63 1.31
C GLU A 64 -4.23 18.28 1.44
N ASP A 65 -5.08 19.29 1.30
CA ASP A 65 -6.53 19.20 1.40
C ASP A 65 -7.21 19.56 0.06
N ILE A 66 -7.20 20.84 -0.30
CA ILE A 66 -7.71 21.35 -1.59
C ILE A 66 -6.53 21.67 -2.51
N LEU A 67 -6.63 21.26 -3.79
CA LEU A 67 -5.58 21.41 -4.78
C LEU A 67 -6.09 22.12 -6.05
N GLN A 68 -6.16 23.46 -6.03
CA GLN A 68 -6.38 24.27 -7.23
C GLN A 68 -5.04 24.72 -7.81
N THR A 69 -4.48 23.87 -8.69
CA THR A 69 -3.10 24.03 -9.17
C THR A 69 -2.98 24.62 -10.57
N ARG A 70 -4.07 24.66 -11.35
CA ARG A 70 -4.09 25.25 -12.68
C ARG A 70 -4.06 26.78 -12.59
N LEU A 71 -3.44 27.41 -13.59
CA LEU A 71 -3.37 28.86 -13.72
C LEU A 71 -3.19 29.24 -15.19
N ASP A 72 -3.91 30.26 -15.64
CA ASP A 72 -3.80 30.81 -17.00
C ASP A 72 -4.05 32.32 -17.06
N THR A 73 -4.46 32.94 -15.95
CA THR A 73 -4.83 34.35 -15.91
C THR A 73 -4.41 34.99 -14.60
N ALA A 74 -3.87 36.21 -14.67
CA ALA A 74 -3.48 36.98 -13.50
C ALA A 74 -4.66 37.84 -13.02
N LEU A 75 -4.88 37.90 -11.71
CA LEU A 75 -5.88 38.78 -11.13
C LEU A 75 -5.37 40.23 -11.05
N PRO A 76 -6.25 41.24 -11.07
CA PRO A 76 -5.85 42.63 -10.86
C PRO A 76 -5.10 42.80 -9.52
N ALA A 77 -4.14 43.72 -9.44
CA ALA A 77 -3.49 44.02 -8.16
C ALA A 77 -4.48 44.73 -7.21
N PRO A 78 -4.75 44.21 -6.01
CA PRO A 78 -5.60 44.89 -5.04
C PRO A 78 -4.93 46.19 -4.60
N GLN A 79 -5.47 47.32 -5.08
CA GLN A 79 -5.02 48.68 -4.81
C GLN A 79 -6.15 49.48 -4.19
N SER A 80 -5.84 50.23 -3.13
CA SER A 80 -6.75 51.10 -2.41
C SER A 80 -7.94 50.33 -1.82
N ASP A 81 -9.13 50.47 -2.39
CA ASP A 81 -10.39 49.86 -1.95
C ASP A 81 -10.74 48.57 -2.71
N LEU A 82 -9.87 48.12 -3.62
CA LEU A 82 -10.04 46.87 -4.36
C LEU A 82 -9.62 45.68 -3.49
N ILE A 83 -10.57 44.79 -3.21
CA ILE A 83 -10.39 43.59 -2.41
C ILE A 83 -10.71 42.36 -3.27
N ILE A 84 -9.87 41.33 -3.18
CA ILE A 84 -10.11 40.04 -3.81
C ILE A 84 -10.45 39.04 -2.71
N GLU A 85 -11.56 38.34 -2.84
CA GLU A 85 -11.98 37.29 -1.91
C GLU A 85 -12.14 35.96 -2.63
N GLN A 86 -11.55 34.90 -2.08
CA GLN A 86 -11.81 33.52 -2.47
C GLN A 86 -12.38 32.77 -1.28
N THR A 87 -13.59 32.25 -1.44
CA THR A 87 -14.17 31.34 -0.45
C THR A 87 -13.78 29.89 -0.73
N PHE A 88 -13.65 29.07 0.30
CA PHE A 88 -13.43 27.63 0.17
C PHE A 88 -13.92 26.87 1.41
N VAL A 89 -14.08 25.54 1.28
CA VAL A 89 -14.54 24.66 2.36
C VAL A 89 -13.53 23.52 2.57
N PRO A 90 -12.74 23.52 3.65
CA PRO A 90 -11.79 22.44 3.94
C PRO A 90 -12.47 21.07 4.00
N ARG A 91 -11.83 20.03 3.48
CA ARG A 91 -12.37 18.66 3.54
C ARG A 91 -12.00 17.96 4.85
N HIS A 92 -10.94 18.42 5.50
CA HIS A 92 -10.41 17.84 6.73
C HIS A 92 -10.28 18.85 7.87
N ASP A 93 -10.40 18.35 9.11
CA ASP A 93 -10.13 19.14 10.30
C ASP A 93 -8.62 19.39 10.45
N GLY A 94 -8.25 20.52 11.05
CA GLY A 94 -6.87 20.90 11.28
C GLY A 94 -6.27 21.81 10.21
N LEU A 95 -7.08 22.53 9.41
CA LEU A 95 -6.61 23.55 8.47
C LEU A 95 -5.55 24.44 9.12
N ASN A 96 -4.38 24.58 8.50
CA ASN A 96 -3.25 25.31 9.07
C ASN A 96 -2.41 26.11 8.07
N GLU A 97 -2.63 25.93 6.77
CA GLU A 97 -1.87 26.66 5.74
C GLU A 97 -2.74 26.90 4.50
N VAL A 98 -2.61 28.09 3.92
CA VAL A 98 -3.09 28.43 2.58
C VAL A 98 -1.89 28.91 1.74
N GLU A 99 -1.71 28.30 0.58
CA GLU A 99 -0.65 28.59 -0.37
C GLU A 99 -1.21 29.25 -1.64
N LEU A 100 -0.57 30.32 -2.09
CA LEU A 100 -0.84 31.05 -3.34
C LEU A 100 0.41 31.10 -4.22
N ILE A 101 0.23 31.36 -5.52
CA ILE A 101 1.32 31.81 -6.39
C ILE A 101 1.06 33.28 -6.73
N LEU A 102 2.03 34.14 -6.40
CA LEU A 102 1.88 35.58 -6.57
C LEU A 102 2.34 36.04 -7.95
N VAL A 103 1.63 37.06 -8.45
CA VAL A 103 1.95 37.79 -9.69
C VAL A 103 2.47 39.16 -9.32
N ARG A 104 3.59 39.57 -9.93
CA ARG A 104 4.08 40.95 -9.88
C ARG A 104 3.88 41.63 -11.23
N TYR A 105 3.22 42.77 -11.22
CA TYR A 105 3.06 43.67 -12.35
C TYR A 105 4.25 44.65 -12.44
N GLY A 106 4.63 45.06 -13.65
CA GLY A 106 5.71 46.04 -13.88
C GLY A 106 7.16 45.51 -13.82
N GLY A 107 7.36 44.20 -13.62
CA GLY A 107 8.68 43.55 -13.60
C GLY A 107 9.52 43.82 -12.33
N GLU A 108 10.73 43.25 -12.27
CA GLU A 108 11.67 43.46 -11.15
C GLU A 108 12.23 44.90 -11.09
N SER A 109 12.16 45.62 -12.21
CA SER A 109 12.71 46.99 -12.37
C SER A 109 11.74 48.11 -11.95
N ALA A 110 10.50 47.80 -11.54
CA ALA A 110 9.58 48.80 -11.02
C ALA A 110 10.15 49.45 -9.75
N THR A 111 10.28 50.78 -9.76
CA THR A 111 10.79 51.56 -8.63
C THR A 111 9.97 51.29 -7.39
N LEU A 112 10.65 50.77 -6.37
CA LEU A 112 10.05 50.33 -5.12
C LEU A 112 9.66 51.53 -4.27
N GLU A 113 8.36 51.81 -4.16
CA GLU A 113 7.86 52.72 -3.14
C GLU A 113 7.96 52.04 -1.77
N LYS A 114 8.60 52.72 -0.81
CA LYS A 114 8.85 52.18 0.54
C LYS A 114 7.57 51.79 1.29
N ASP A 115 6.42 52.33 0.88
CA ASP A 115 5.11 52.14 1.54
C ASP A 115 4.18 51.18 0.76
N SER A 116 4.70 50.47 -0.25
CA SER A 116 3.94 49.46 -1.01
C SER A 116 3.80 48.15 -0.22
N THR A 117 2.57 47.75 0.12
CA THR A 117 2.27 46.56 0.94
C THR A 117 1.23 45.65 0.29
N PHE A 118 1.36 44.35 0.56
CA PHE A 118 0.40 43.32 0.18
C PHE A 118 0.00 42.53 1.43
N SER A 119 -1.31 42.36 1.61
CA SER A 119 -1.92 41.76 2.80
C SER A 119 -2.77 40.57 2.40
N VAL A 120 -2.65 39.50 3.19
CA VAL A 120 -3.45 38.28 3.06
C VAL A 120 -4.09 38.00 4.41
N GLU A 121 -5.42 37.94 4.42
CA GLU A 121 -6.22 37.64 5.59
C GLU A 121 -7.05 36.38 5.35
N LEU A 122 -7.27 35.60 6.42
CA LEU A 122 -8.16 34.45 6.42
C LEU A 122 -9.25 34.68 7.46
N TRP A 123 -10.50 34.58 7.03
CA TRP A 123 -11.69 34.76 7.85
C TRP A 123 -12.48 33.44 7.92
N ASP A 124 -13.09 33.16 9.06
CA ASP A 124 -13.98 32.01 9.22
C ASP A 124 -15.44 32.34 8.86
N ALA A 125 -16.29 31.30 8.87
CA ALA A 125 -17.72 31.43 8.58
C ALA A 125 -18.49 32.38 9.53
N PHE A 126 -17.91 32.74 10.69
CA PHE A 126 -18.52 33.66 11.65
C PHE A 126 -18.01 35.10 11.49
N GLY A 127 -17.16 35.36 10.49
CA GLY A 127 -16.52 36.66 10.30
C GLY A 127 -15.40 36.94 11.31
N SER A 128 -14.84 35.91 11.95
CA SER A 128 -13.68 36.06 12.84
C SER A 128 -12.40 35.96 12.03
N LEU A 129 -11.44 36.86 12.32
CA LEU A 129 -10.11 36.83 11.71
C LEU A 129 -9.29 35.65 12.28
N VAL A 130 -8.92 34.71 11.42
CA VAL A 130 -8.15 33.51 11.76
C VAL A 130 -6.65 33.78 11.67
N ALA A 131 -6.24 34.45 10.58
CA ALA A 131 -4.85 34.76 10.31
C ALA A 131 -4.76 36.02 9.44
N SER A 132 -3.72 36.81 9.63
CA SER A 132 -3.42 37.99 8.82
C SER A 132 -1.92 38.16 8.71
N GLU A 133 -1.44 38.39 7.50
CA GLU A 133 -0.05 38.71 7.25
C GLU A 133 0.08 39.82 6.19
N THR A 134 0.82 40.86 6.54
CA THR A 134 1.12 42.00 5.66
C THR A 134 2.61 42.05 5.39
N ARG A 135 3.01 42.09 4.11
CA ARG A 135 4.42 42.15 3.70
C ARG A 135 4.69 43.37 2.80
N PRO A 136 5.87 44.00 2.92
CA PRO A 136 6.35 44.93 1.91
C PRO A 136 6.51 44.23 0.55
N THR A 137 6.04 44.85 -0.53
CA THR A 137 6.08 44.27 -1.88
C THR A 137 7.50 44.17 -2.44
N VAL A 138 8.45 44.95 -1.89
CA VAL A 138 9.90 44.93 -2.20
C VAL A 138 10.50 43.53 -2.21
N GLY A 139 10.12 42.70 -1.24
CA GLY A 139 10.65 41.35 -1.08
C GLY A 139 9.90 40.27 -1.85
N ILE A 140 8.91 40.63 -2.68
CA ILE A 140 8.05 39.70 -3.39
C ILE A 140 8.47 39.60 -4.87
N ALA A 141 8.83 38.39 -5.29
CA ALA A 141 9.19 38.06 -6.66
C ALA A 141 7.96 37.60 -7.48
N HIS A 142 8.01 37.79 -8.79
CA HIS A 142 7.02 37.22 -9.71
C HIS A 142 7.07 35.67 -9.65
N ASN A 143 5.92 35.00 -9.70
CA ASN A 143 5.79 33.54 -9.56
C ASN A 143 6.29 32.98 -8.22
N GLN A 144 6.39 33.81 -7.18
CA GLN A 144 6.75 33.36 -5.85
C GLN A 144 5.60 32.58 -5.20
N THR A 145 5.92 31.44 -4.60
CA THR A 145 5.02 30.74 -3.68
C THR A 145 4.89 31.52 -2.37
N TYR A 146 3.67 31.94 -2.05
CA TYR A 146 3.32 32.59 -0.79
C TYR A 146 2.56 31.62 0.09
N LYS A 147 2.87 31.59 1.39
CA LYS A 147 2.24 30.69 2.36
C LYS A 147 1.80 31.46 3.59
N LEU A 148 0.49 31.49 3.82
CA LEU A 148 -0.11 31.96 5.06
C LEU A 148 -0.27 30.76 6.00
N ALA A 149 0.61 30.66 7.01
CA ALA A 149 0.57 29.59 8.01
C ALA A 149 -0.02 30.09 9.33
N PHE A 150 -0.85 29.27 9.98
CA PHE A 150 -1.57 29.62 11.20
C PHE A 150 -1.80 28.39 12.09
N PRO A 151 -2.16 28.58 13.38
CA PRO A 151 -2.47 27.44 14.25
C PRO A 151 -3.58 26.55 13.67
N PRO A 152 -3.48 25.21 13.79
CA PRO A 152 -4.48 24.29 13.24
C PRO A 152 -5.89 24.54 13.77
N GLN A 153 -6.87 24.62 12.88
CA GLN A 153 -8.27 24.86 13.20
C GLN A 153 -9.00 23.52 13.46
N PRO A 154 -9.36 23.18 14.72
CA PRO A 154 -9.78 21.82 15.10
C PRO A 154 -11.16 21.37 14.61
N HIS A 155 -11.93 22.24 13.96
CA HIS A 155 -13.27 21.97 13.40
C HIS A 155 -13.45 22.70 12.06
N SER A 156 -12.44 22.64 11.21
CA SER A 156 -12.43 23.33 9.92
C SER A 156 -13.16 22.57 8.82
N ALA A 157 -13.30 21.24 8.94
CA ALA A 157 -13.95 20.42 7.94
C ALA A 157 -15.40 20.87 7.70
N GLY A 158 -15.77 21.06 6.43
CA GLY A 158 -17.14 21.41 6.03
C GLY A 158 -17.57 22.83 6.40
N ARG A 159 -16.66 23.70 6.86
CA ARG A 159 -16.96 25.11 7.16
C ARG A 159 -16.42 26.04 6.08
N LEU A 160 -17.15 27.14 5.82
CA LEU A 160 -16.71 28.16 4.90
C LEU A 160 -15.57 28.98 5.50
N TYR A 161 -14.53 29.23 4.70
CA TYR A 161 -13.48 30.19 4.98
C TYR A 161 -13.35 31.17 3.81
N THR A 162 -13.00 32.42 4.12
CA THR A 162 -12.77 33.47 3.13
C THR A 162 -11.33 33.93 3.19
N LEU A 163 -10.58 33.70 2.11
CA LEU A 163 -9.26 34.25 1.90
C LEU A 163 -9.41 35.63 1.25
N ARG A 164 -8.89 36.66 1.88
CA ARG A 164 -8.96 38.05 1.41
C ARG A 164 -7.57 38.58 1.07
N LEU A 165 -7.43 39.14 -0.13
CA LEU A 165 -6.23 39.82 -0.59
C LEU A 165 -6.50 41.33 -0.67
N SER A 166 -5.63 42.12 -0.07
CA SER A 166 -5.67 43.58 -0.09
C SER A 166 -4.25 44.16 -0.24
N GLY A 167 -4.14 45.45 -0.54
CA GLY A 167 -2.83 46.11 -0.70
C GLY A 167 -2.94 47.63 -0.65
N SER A 168 -1.80 48.30 -0.44
CA SER A 168 -1.76 49.76 -0.48
C SER A 168 -1.97 50.30 -1.91
N GLU A 169 -2.17 51.61 -2.05
CA GLU A 169 -2.39 52.26 -3.35
C GLU A 169 -1.26 51.94 -4.36
N ALA A 170 -0.02 51.89 -3.89
CA ALA A 170 1.17 51.55 -4.67
C ALA A 170 1.41 50.04 -4.84
N ASN A 171 0.44 49.17 -4.54
CA ASN A 171 0.62 47.72 -4.65
C ASN A 171 0.61 47.26 -6.12
N HIS A 172 1.62 46.48 -6.50
CA HIS A 172 1.71 45.84 -7.82
C HIS A 172 1.74 44.30 -7.74
N ILE A 173 1.40 43.74 -6.58
CA ILE A 173 1.36 42.31 -6.33
C ILE A 173 -0.09 41.82 -6.33
N SER A 174 -0.36 40.71 -7.02
CA SER A 174 -1.63 39.97 -6.98
C SER A 174 -1.37 38.47 -6.90
N ALA A 175 -2.37 37.65 -7.22
CA ALA A 175 -2.29 36.20 -7.31
C ALA A 175 -2.65 35.71 -8.72
N TRP A 176 -2.16 34.50 -9.04
CA TRP A 176 -2.63 33.76 -10.20
C TRP A 176 -4.02 33.18 -9.96
N GLY A 177 -4.79 33.09 -11.03
CA GLY A 177 -6.09 32.42 -11.08
C GLY A 177 -6.25 31.60 -12.34
N TYR A 178 -7.44 31.04 -12.49
CA TYR A 178 -7.80 30.22 -13.64
C TYR A 178 -9.15 30.64 -14.24
N SER A 179 -9.25 30.60 -15.57
CA SER A 179 -10.36 31.20 -16.32
C SER A 179 -11.59 30.30 -16.50
N LEU A 180 -11.46 28.99 -16.29
CA LEU A 180 -12.54 28.03 -16.50
C LEU A 180 -13.02 27.41 -15.20
N ASP A 181 -12.10 26.81 -14.45
CA ASP A 181 -12.36 25.96 -13.28
C ASP A 181 -13.04 26.77 -12.17
N VAL A 182 -14.03 26.14 -11.55
CA VAL A 182 -14.78 26.71 -10.44
C VAL A 182 -14.86 25.61 -9.42
N TYR A 183 -13.98 25.68 -8.43
CA TYR A 183 -14.12 24.90 -7.20
C TYR A 183 -15.56 25.03 -6.67
N SER A 184 -16.32 23.95 -6.72
CA SER A 184 -17.78 23.97 -6.55
C SER A 184 -18.24 24.44 -5.17
N ALA A 185 -17.40 24.28 -4.16
CA ALA A 185 -17.66 24.69 -2.78
C ALA A 185 -17.06 26.06 -2.42
N GLY A 186 -16.77 26.90 -3.42
CA GLY A 186 -16.24 28.24 -3.21
C GLY A 186 -16.52 29.17 -4.39
N GLN A 187 -16.15 30.43 -4.22
CA GLN A 187 -16.36 31.47 -5.21
C GLN A 187 -15.29 32.56 -5.07
N LEU A 188 -14.82 33.04 -6.22
CA LEU A 188 -14.03 34.26 -6.34
C LEU A 188 -14.95 35.48 -6.43
N SER A 189 -14.67 36.50 -5.63
CA SER A 189 -15.35 37.79 -5.64
C SER A 189 -14.32 38.92 -5.70
N ILE A 190 -14.61 39.95 -6.50
CA ILE A 190 -13.82 41.18 -6.56
C ILE A 190 -14.71 42.30 -6.05
N LEU A 191 -14.32 42.87 -4.91
CA LEU A 191 -15.07 43.93 -4.24
C LEU A 191 -14.36 45.26 -4.46
N THR A 192 -15.12 46.30 -4.77
CA THR A 192 -14.63 47.68 -4.86
C THR A 192 -15.36 48.55 -3.85
N GLY A 193 -14.70 49.60 -3.37
CA GLY A 193 -15.32 50.54 -2.45
C GLY A 193 -16.43 51.38 -3.12
N PRO A 194 -17.25 52.07 -2.31
CA PRO A 194 -18.42 52.80 -2.78
C PRO A 194 -18.12 53.98 -3.71
N LEU A 195 -16.85 54.40 -3.79
CA LEU A 195 -16.40 55.53 -4.61
C LEU A 195 -15.85 55.10 -5.98
N ARG A 196 -15.73 53.80 -6.26
CA ARG A 196 -15.21 53.27 -7.53
C ARG A 196 -16.37 52.76 -8.38
N SER A 197 -16.61 53.42 -9.51
CA SER A 197 -17.72 53.11 -10.41
C SER A 197 -17.48 51.90 -11.33
N GLU A 198 -16.23 51.45 -11.48
CA GLU A 198 -15.84 50.35 -12.37
C GLU A 198 -15.02 49.29 -11.63
N THR A 199 -15.49 48.04 -11.68
CA THR A 199 -14.74 46.87 -11.21
C THR A 199 -13.77 46.43 -12.31
N PRO A 200 -12.48 46.20 -12.02
CA PRO A 200 -11.52 45.73 -13.03
C PRO A 200 -11.99 44.42 -13.67
N SER A 201 -12.02 44.36 -14.99
CA SER A 201 -12.36 43.13 -15.71
C SER A 201 -11.24 42.11 -15.57
N THR A 202 -11.58 40.87 -15.19
CA THR A 202 -10.66 39.73 -15.24
C THR A 202 -11.35 38.52 -15.86
N ALA A 203 -10.58 37.66 -16.50
CA ALA A 203 -11.06 36.35 -16.95
C ALA A 203 -11.04 35.30 -15.83
N ALA A 204 -10.40 35.59 -14.68
CA ALA A 204 -10.29 34.67 -13.56
C ALA A 204 -11.66 34.34 -12.97
N ARG A 205 -11.93 33.05 -12.80
CA ARG A 205 -13.11 32.53 -12.09
C ARG A 205 -12.79 31.99 -10.70
N GLU A 206 -11.51 31.66 -10.46
CA GLU A 206 -11.00 31.22 -9.17
C GLU A 206 -9.52 31.59 -8.99
N LEU A 207 -9.04 31.59 -7.73
CA LEU A 207 -7.61 31.65 -7.43
C LEU A 207 -6.94 30.29 -7.66
N ARG A 208 -5.66 30.31 -8.05
CA ARG A 208 -4.77 29.16 -7.84
C ARG A 208 -4.42 29.14 -6.36
N PHE A 209 -4.99 28.19 -5.61
CA PHE A 209 -4.66 28.01 -4.19
C PHE A 209 -4.52 26.53 -3.79
N VAL A 210 -3.73 26.29 -2.75
CA VAL A 210 -3.59 24.98 -2.10
C VAL A 210 -3.80 25.14 -0.61
N THR A 211 -4.65 24.32 -0.01
CA THR A 211 -4.84 24.29 1.44
C THR A 211 -4.16 23.06 2.04
N ARG A 212 -3.68 23.19 3.29
CA ARG A 212 -3.11 22.07 4.05
C ARG A 212 -3.69 22.00 5.45
N TYR A 213 -3.68 20.79 5.98
CA TYR A 213 -4.16 20.49 7.33
C TYR A 213 -3.15 19.65 8.10
N ASP A 214 -3.18 19.81 9.42
CA ASP A 214 -2.51 18.91 10.35
C ASP A 214 -3.40 17.70 10.63
N LEU A 215 -2.85 16.49 10.43
CA LEU A 215 -3.52 15.25 10.78
C LEU A 215 -3.75 15.17 12.29
N THR A 216 -4.94 15.56 12.72
CA THR A 216 -5.37 15.47 14.12
C THR A 216 -5.60 14.02 14.53
N ALA A 217 -5.66 13.76 15.84
CA ALA A 217 -6.01 12.43 16.34
C ALA A 217 -7.43 12.02 15.95
N GLN A 218 -8.36 12.97 15.90
CA GLN A 218 -9.73 12.74 15.45
C GLN A 218 -9.77 12.34 13.98
N GLU A 219 -9.08 13.08 13.12
CA GLU A 219 -9.01 12.80 11.69
C GLU A 219 -8.34 11.44 11.42
N ALA A 220 -7.28 11.10 12.16
CA ALA A 220 -6.67 9.78 12.08
C ALA A 220 -7.63 8.65 12.47
N ILE A 221 -8.50 8.85 13.47
CA ILE A 221 -9.52 7.87 13.86
C ILE A 221 -10.60 7.76 12.79
N ILE A 222 -11.06 8.88 12.23
CA ILE A 222 -12.05 8.91 11.14
C ILE A 222 -11.51 8.13 9.95
N ALA A 223 -10.30 8.44 9.49
CA ALA A 223 -9.64 7.75 8.38
C ALA A 223 -9.45 6.25 8.66
N ALA A 224 -9.03 5.87 9.88
CA ALA A 224 -8.84 4.47 10.25
C ALA A 224 -10.16 3.65 10.25
N LEU A 225 -11.30 4.30 10.48
CA LEU A 225 -12.62 3.67 10.54
C LEU A 225 -13.44 3.84 9.26
N ALA A 226 -13.03 4.70 8.33
CA ALA A 226 -13.76 5.00 7.10
C ALA A 226 -14.17 3.75 6.29
N PRO A 227 -13.31 2.73 6.11
CA PRO A 227 -13.67 1.52 5.36
C PRO A 227 -14.79 0.70 6.03
N LEU A 228 -14.93 0.79 7.35
CA LEU A 228 -15.97 0.08 8.09
C LEU A 228 -17.32 0.79 8.02
N ARG A 229 -17.34 2.08 7.67
CA ARG A 229 -18.55 2.91 7.59
C ARG A 229 -19.24 2.82 6.23
N HIS A 230 -18.46 2.70 5.15
CA HIS A 230 -18.97 2.85 3.78
C HIS A 230 -18.99 1.53 2.99
N GLY A 231 -18.32 0.47 3.48
CA GLY A 231 -18.16 -0.78 2.75
C GLY A 231 -18.55 -2.03 3.54
N ARG A 232 -19.03 -3.05 2.82
CA ARG A 232 -19.15 -4.43 3.34
C ARG A 232 -17.88 -5.22 3.04
N LEU A 233 -16.94 -4.67 2.26
CA LEU A 233 -15.74 -5.36 1.81
C LEU A 233 -14.87 -5.90 2.94
N ILE A 234 -14.53 -5.12 3.95
CA ILE A 234 -13.63 -5.59 5.02
C ILE A 234 -14.17 -6.85 5.72
N PRO A 235 -15.41 -6.87 6.26
CA PRO A 235 -15.95 -8.08 6.85
C PRO A 235 -16.11 -9.23 5.85
N VAL A 236 -16.54 -8.95 4.61
CA VAL A 236 -16.67 -9.97 3.55
C VAL A 236 -15.32 -10.59 3.20
N ALA A 237 -14.27 -9.78 3.07
CA ALA A 237 -12.90 -10.23 2.79
C ALA A 237 -12.32 -11.03 3.95
N LEU A 238 -12.53 -10.61 5.21
CA LEU A 238 -12.12 -11.38 6.39
C LEU A 238 -12.85 -12.73 6.50
N PHE A 239 -14.08 -12.82 5.98
CA PHE A 239 -14.83 -14.06 5.86
C PHE A 239 -14.35 -14.94 4.68
N PHE A 240 -14.08 -14.33 3.53
CA PHE A 240 -13.69 -15.00 2.28
C PHE A 240 -12.23 -15.50 2.29
N LEU A 241 -11.28 -14.63 2.61
CA LEU A 241 -9.84 -14.88 2.41
C LEU A 241 -9.30 -16.12 3.14
N PRO A 242 -9.55 -16.34 4.44
CA PRO A 242 -8.94 -17.47 5.16
C PRO A 242 -9.65 -18.81 4.94
N LEU A 243 -10.87 -18.82 4.38
CA LEU A 243 -11.75 -19.99 4.39
C LEU A 243 -11.11 -21.28 3.83
N PRO A 244 -10.55 -21.31 2.59
CA PRO A 244 -9.98 -22.54 2.06
C PRO A 244 -8.83 -23.07 2.94
N GLY A 245 -8.03 -22.17 3.50
CA GLY A 245 -6.95 -22.52 4.42
C GLY A 245 -7.44 -23.03 5.77
N VAL A 246 -8.52 -22.46 6.31
CA VAL A 246 -9.21 -22.96 7.52
C VAL A 246 -9.68 -24.40 7.31
N LEU A 247 -10.39 -24.67 6.20
CA LEU A 247 -10.86 -26.01 5.87
C LEU A 247 -9.71 -27.00 5.74
N LEU A 248 -8.64 -26.62 5.04
CA LEU A 248 -7.46 -27.46 4.82
C LEU A 248 -6.74 -27.79 6.13
N LEU A 249 -6.56 -26.80 7.02
CA LEU A 249 -5.90 -26.99 8.31
C LEU A 249 -6.80 -27.65 9.36
N LEU A 250 -8.12 -27.55 9.23
CA LEU A 250 -9.04 -28.40 9.96
C LEU A 250 -8.85 -29.82 9.49
N TRP A 251 -8.93 -30.13 8.19
CA TRP A 251 -8.75 -31.49 7.71
C TRP A 251 -7.39 -32.11 8.12
N ARG A 252 -6.28 -31.36 7.95
CA ARG A 252 -4.93 -31.80 8.32
C ARG A 252 -4.30 -30.97 9.43
N LYS A 253 -4.86 -31.02 10.65
CA LYS A 253 -4.31 -30.28 11.79
C LYS A 253 -2.92 -30.79 12.19
N PRO A 254 -1.84 -30.00 12.06
CA PRO A 254 -0.54 -30.39 12.56
C PRO A 254 -0.53 -30.31 14.10
N ARG A 255 0.02 -31.32 14.78
CA ARG A 255 0.05 -31.35 16.26
C ARG A 255 0.94 -30.25 16.83
N GLY A 256 0.49 -29.64 17.93
CA GLY A 256 1.27 -28.67 18.70
C GLY A 256 1.48 -27.32 18.01
N TRP A 257 0.55 -26.90 17.15
CA TRP A 257 0.58 -25.56 16.57
C TRP A 257 0.08 -24.48 17.52
N ASP A 258 0.75 -23.33 17.49
CA ASP A 258 0.29 -22.14 18.18
C ASP A 258 -0.93 -21.57 17.46
N ALA A 259 -1.89 -21.03 18.21
CA ALA A 259 -3.16 -20.57 17.67
C ALA A 259 -3.00 -19.41 16.67
N SER A 260 -2.16 -18.43 17.00
CA SER A 260 -1.89 -17.29 16.10
C SER A 260 -1.13 -17.74 14.85
N ALA A 261 -0.20 -18.68 14.99
CA ALA A 261 0.51 -19.25 13.84
C ALA A 261 -0.41 -20.09 12.95
N TRP A 262 -1.42 -20.75 13.53
CA TRP A 262 -2.45 -21.48 12.79
C TRP A 262 -3.28 -20.53 11.93
N TRP A 263 -3.72 -19.39 12.49
CA TRP A 263 -4.46 -18.37 11.73
C TRP A 263 -3.63 -17.73 10.63
N GLY A 264 -2.35 -17.42 10.88
CA GLY A 264 -1.47 -16.91 9.83
C GLY A 264 -1.22 -17.92 8.71
N ALA A 265 -1.13 -19.20 9.03
CA ALA A 265 -1.07 -20.25 8.02
C ALA A 265 -2.39 -20.42 7.27
N ALA A 266 -3.53 -20.34 7.96
CA ALA A 266 -4.85 -20.42 7.35
C ALA A 266 -5.06 -19.29 6.34
N LEU A 267 -4.69 -18.06 6.72
CA LEU A 267 -4.77 -16.90 5.83
C LEU A 267 -3.87 -17.07 4.60
N ALA A 268 -2.60 -17.42 4.79
CA ALA A 268 -1.67 -17.63 3.68
C ALA A 268 -2.12 -18.76 2.73
N LEU A 269 -2.67 -19.86 3.28
CA LEU A 269 -3.23 -20.95 2.48
C LEU A 269 -4.50 -20.52 1.75
N GLY A 270 -5.41 -19.80 2.40
CA GLY A 270 -6.63 -19.31 1.77
C GLY A 270 -6.35 -18.39 0.59
N VAL A 271 -5.47 -17.40 0.79
CA VAL A 271 -4.97 -16.50 -0.28
C VAL A 271 -4.33 -17.27 -1.43
N ALA A 272 -3.52 -18.31 -1.14
CA ALA A 272 -2.89 -19.14 -2.17
C ALA A 272 -3.87 -20.08 -2.89
N MET A 273 -4.97 -20.48 -2.24
CA MET A 273 -5.92 -21.46 -2.77
C MET A 273 -6.92 -20.86 -3.74
N TRP A 274 -7.41 -19.65 -3.49
CA TRP A 274 -8.41 -19.01 -4.37
C TRP A 274 -8.00 -18.97 -5.84
N PRO A 275 -6.75 -18.60 -6.21
CA PRO A 275 -6.28 -18.67 -7.58
C PRO A 275 -6.36 -20.07 -8.20
N VAL A 276 -6.01 -21.10 -7.41
CA VAL A 276 -6.06 -22.49 -7.84
C VAL A 276 -7.52 -22.91 -8.07
N ILE A 277 -8.42 -22.58 -7.14
CA ILE A 277 -9.85 -22.91 -7.27
C ILE A 277 -10.44 -22.24 -8.52
N TRP A 278 -10.15 -20.96 -8.73
CA TRP A 278 -10.58 -20.22 -9.93
C TRP A 278 -10.09 -20.84 -11.23
N GLN A 279 -8.79 -21.20 -11.30
CA GLN A 279 -8.20 -21.83 -12.47
C GLN A 279 -8.90 -23.16 -12.79
N TRP A 280 -9.03 -24.05 -11.81
CA TRP A 280 -9.61 -25.37 -12.04
C TRP A 280 -11.12 -25.32 -12.31
N LEU A 281 -11.86 -24.39 -11.71
CA LEU A 281 -13.26 -24.17 -12.07
C LEU A 281 -13.39 -23.66 -13.52
N SER A 282 -12.53 -22.71 -13.92
CA SER A 282 -12.55 -22.14 -15.27
C SER A 282 -12.19 -23.19 -16.33
N LEU A 283 -11.23 -24.08 -16.03
CA LEU A 283 -10.87 -25.22 -16.89
C LEU A 283 -12.01 -26.23 -17.01
N ALA A 284 -12.78 -26.44 -15.93
CA ALA A 284 -13.99 -27.26 -15.96
C ALA A 284 -15.17 -26.57 -16.67
N GLY A 285 -14.98 -25.37 -17.24
CA GLY A 285 -16.04 -24.61 -17.92
C GLY A 285 -16.98 -23.86 -16.97
N GLY A 286 -16.73 -23.87 -15.66
CA GLY A 286 -17.53 -23.13 -14.68
C GLY A 286 -17.34 -21.61 -14.80
N ARG A 287 -18.25 -20.86 -14.18
CA ARG A 287 -18.21 -19.40 -14.06
C ARG A 287 -18.58 -19.01 -12.63
N TRP A 288 -17.80 -18.13 -12.02
CA TRP A 288 -18.15 -17.52 -10.75
C TRP A 288 -19.20 -16.44 -10.96
N SER A 289 -20.21 -16.47 -10.11
CA SER A 289 -21.15 -15.37 -9.88
C SER A 289 -21.14 -15.02 -8.40
N GLY A 290 -21.65 -13.84 -8.04
CA GLY A 290 -21.78 -13.43 -6.64
C GLY A 290 -22.53 -14.47 -5.80
N GLY A 291 -23.64 -15.00 -6.32
CA GLY A 291 -24.43 -16.04 -5.65
C GLY A 291 -23.66 -17.35 -5.43
N LEU A 292 -22.92 -17.82 -6.44
CA LEU A 292 -22.12 -19.06 -6.32
C LEU A 292 -20.97 -18.87 -5.31
N LEU A 293 -20.32 -17.71 -5.31
CA LEU A 293 -19.28 -17.38 -4.33
C LEU A 293 -19.85 -17.35 -2.91
N TRP A 294 -20.97 -16.66 -2.68
CA TRP A 294 -21.65 -16.65 -1.37
C TRP A 294 -22.05 -18.05 -0.90
N ALA A 295 -22.63 -18.87 -1.77
CA ALA A 295 -22.99 -20.25 -1.46
C ALA A 295 -21.76 -21.10 -1.10
N THR A 296 -20.67 -20.97 -1.85
CA THR A 296 -19.40 -21.69 -1.62
C THR A 296 -18.76 -21.27 -0.30
N VAL A 297 -18.71 -19.96 -0.04
CA VAL A 297 -18.09 -19.42 1.17
C VAL A 297 -18.94 -19.77 2.41
N GLY A 298 -20.26 -19.58 2.33
CA GLY A 298 -21.19 -19.89 3.41
C GLY A 298 -21.19 -21.38 3.78
N SER A 299 -21.35 -22.27 2.78
CA SER A 299 -21.28 -23.72 3.01
C SER A 299 -19.92 -24.17 3.53
N GLY A 300 -18.83 -23.58 3.04
CA GLY A 300 -17.49 -23.84 3.55
C GLY A 300 -17.34 -23.52 5.03
N TRP A 301 -17.87 -22.38 5.50
CA TRP A 301 -17.84 -22.03 6.92
C TRP A 301 -18.76 -22.91 7.77
N LEU A 302 -19.92 -23.34 7.26
CA LEU A 302 -20.77 -24.32 7.92
C LEU A 302 -20.04 -25.65 8.16
N VAL A 303 -19.32 -26.15 7.14
CA VAL A 303 -18.47 -27.34 7.26
C VAL A 303 -17.34 -27.11 8.27
N ALA A 304 -16.68 -25.95 8.23
CA ALA A 304 -15.62 -25.62 9.17
C ALA A 304 -16.13 -25.59 10.63
N ALA A 305 -17.29 -24.97 10.86
CA ALA A 305 -17.96 -24.92 12.15
C ALA A 305 -18.34 -26.32 12.65
N PHE A 306 -18.96 -27.14 11.79
CA PHE A 306 -19.31 -28.52 12.11
C PHE A 306 -18.09 -29.35 12.54
N VAL A 307 -17.00 -29.30 11.76
CA VAL A 307 -15.75 -30.01 12.09
C VAL A 307 -15.11 -29.48 13.38
N ALA A 308 -15.17 -28.17 13.63
CA ALA A 308 -14.64 -27.56 14.84
C ALA A 308 -15.43 -27.99 16.09
N VAL A 309 -16.76 -27.97 16.03
CA VAL A 309 -17.67 -28.38 17.11
C VAL A 309 -17.49 -29.87 17.42
N ARG A 310 -17.47 -30.73 16.40
CA ARG A 310 -17.22 -32.17 16.58
C ARG A 310 -15.93 -32.45 17.33
N ARG A 311 -14.84 -31.77 16.94
CA ARG A 311 -13.52 -31.91 17.60
C ARG A 311 -13.47 -31.32 19.00
N TRP A 312 -14.26 -30.30 19.26
CA TRP A 312 -14.39 -29.75 20.60
C TRP A 312 -15.08 -30.75 21.52
N MET A 313 -16.18 -31.36 21.07
CA MET A 313 -16.89 -32.43 21.81
C MET A 313 -16.01 -33.67 22.04
N GLU A 314 -15.25 -34.12 21.02
CA GLU A 314 -14.31 -35.24 21.16
C GLU A 314 -13.19 -34.95 22.18
N ARG A 315 -12.72 -33.69 22.27
CA ARG A 315 -11.71 -33.29 23.24
C ARG A 315 -12.26 -33.19 24.66
N ASP A 316 -13.47 -32.66 24.82
CA ASP A 316 -14.08 -32.50 26.15
C ASP A 316 -14.32 -33.88 26.80
N ARG A 317 -14.73 -34.86 26.00
CA ARG A 317 -14.83 -36.28 26.40
C ARG A 317 -13.50 -36.91 26.82
N SER A 318 -12.36 -36.37 26.38
CA SER A 318 -11.03 -36.93 26.65
C SER A 318 -10.38 -36.45 27.96
N GLY A 319 -11.03 -35.58 28.74
CA GLY A 319 -10.60 -35.21 30.10
C GLY A 319 -9.22 -34.54 30.23
N ILE A 320 -8.65 -34.01 29.14
CA ILE A 320 -7.27 -33.48 29.15
C ILE A 320 -7.20 -32.17 29.96
N ALA A 321 -6.39 -32.19 31.03
CA ALA A 321 -6.13 -31.06 31.92
C ALA A 321 -5.67 -29.80 31.16
N ARG A 322 -6.29 -28.66 31.48
CA ARG A 322 -5.97 -27.36 30.88
C ARG A 322 -4.71 -26.78 31.53
N GLY A 323 -3.57 -26.87 30.84
CA GLY A 323 -2.39 -26.07 31.19
C GLY A 323 -2.67 -24.56 31.11
N SER A 324 -1.85 -23.73 31.76
CA SER A 324 -2.07 -22.28 31.81
C SER A 324 -2.09 -21.65 30.40
N ARG A 325 -3.22 -21.04 30.04
CA ARG A 325 -3.45 -20.43 28.72
C ARG A 325 -2.91 -18.99 28.61
N LEU A 326 -2.53 -18.38 29.74
CA LEU A 326 -2.23 -16.95 29.84
C LEU A 326 -1.16 -16.44 28.84
N PRO A 327 0.02 -17.09 28.66
CA PRO A 327 1.01 -16.59 27.69
C PRO A 327 0.56 -16.67 26.23
N ALA A 328 -0.33 -17.62 25.91
CA ALA A 328 -0.91 -17.74 24.58
C ALA A 328 -1.94 -16.64 24.34
N VAL A 329 -2.82 -16.40 25.32
CA VAL A 329 -3.82 -15.31 25.28
C VAL A 329 -3.15 -13.95 25.15
N LEU A 330 -2.11 -13.67 25.96
CA LEU A 330 -1.38 -12.41 25.86
C LEU A 330 -0.72 -12.22 24.49
N THR A 331 -0.17 -13.29 23.91
CA THR A 331 0.38 -13.22 22.55
C THR A 331 -0.70 -12.92 21.52
N CYS A 332 -1.89 -13.51 21.66
CA CYS A 332 -3.03 -13.21 20.79
C CYS A 332 -3.45 -11.74 20.93
N ILE A 333 -3.55 -11.22 22.16
CA ILE A 333 -3.90 -9.82 22.41
C ILE A 333 -2.85 -8.90 21.80
N LEU A 334 -1.56 -9.09 22.09
CA LEU A 334 -0.49 -8.24 21.55
C LEU A 334 -0.45 -8.26 20.01
N LEU A 335 -0.62 -9.44 19.41
CA LEU A 335 -0.66 -9.55 17.95
C LEU A 335 -1.92 -8.92 17.35
N ALA A 336 -3.08 -9.09 18.00
CA ALA A 336 -4.33 -8.47 17.55
C ALA A 336 -4.24 -6.94 17.65
N SER A 337 -3.75 -6.40 18.77
CA SER A 337 -3.48 -4.97 18.94
C SER A 337 -2.50 -4.46 17.87
N LEU A 338 -1.43 -5.21 17.57
CA LEU A 338 -0.50 -4.85 16.51
C LEU A 338 -1.19 -4.81 15.14
N ILE A 339 -2.01 -5.80 14.81
CA ILE A 339 -2.76 -5.85 13.54
C ILE A 339 -3.73 -4.68 13.44
N VAL A 340 -4.46 -4.35 14.52
CA VAL A 340 -5.37 -3.20 14.56
C VAL A 340 -4.61 -1.89 14.33
N VAL A 341 -3.50 -1.67 15.03
CA VAL A 341 -2.67 -0.46 14.83
C VAL A 341 -2.08 -0.42 13.42
N THR A 342 -1.69 -1.57 12.87
CA THR A 342 -1.19 -1.65 11.48
C THR A 342 -2.30 -1.27 10.51
N LEU A 343 -3.47 -1.90 10.58
CA LEU A 343 -4.63 -1.58 9.73
C LEU A 343 -4.99 -0.10 9.83
N ALA A 344 -5.09 0.44 11.04
CA ALA A 344 -5.35 1.87 11.26
C ALA A 344 -4.31 2.74 10.55
N SER A 345 -3.02 2.43 10.67
CA SER A 345 -1.96 3.20 9.99
C SER A 345 -2.04 3.12 8.47
N ARG A 346 -2.46 1.97 7.91
CA ARG A 346 -2.61 1.74 6.47
C ARG A 346 -3.77 2.55 5.90
N PHE A 347 -4.91 2.57 6.59
CA PHE A 347 -6.07 3.37 6.16
C PHE A 347 -5.85 4.86 6.37
N VAL A 348 -5.19 5.27 7.46
CA VAL A 348 -4.76 6.66 7.64
C VAL A 348 -3.84 7.10 6.49
N ALA A 349 -2.94 6.24 6.01
CA ALA A 349 -2.03 6.58 4.92
C ALA A 349 -2.74 6.94 3.61
N VAL A 350 -3.85 6.25 3.31
CA VAL A 350 -4.65 6.44 2.08
C VAL A 350 -5.87 7.34 2.25
N ARG A 351 -5.94 8.06 3.37
CA ARG A 351 -7.03 9.02 3.63
C ARG A 351 -7.15 10.03 2.47
N GLY A 352 -8.39 10.35 2.11
CA GLY A 352 -8.68 11.29 1.03
C GLY A 352 -8.38 10.76 -0.38
N LEU A 353 -8.01 9.49 -0.55
CA LEU A 353 -7.89 8.89 -1.89
C LEU A 353 -9.18 8.19 -2.29
N ALA A 354 -9.61 8.42 -3.52
CA ALA A 354 -10.66 7.63 -4.18
C ALA A 354 -10.09 6.50 -5.06
N PHE A 355 -8.83 6.63 -5.48
CA PHE A 355 -8.17 5.69 -6.37
C PHE A 355 -6.85 5.18 -5.76
N PRO A 356 -6.50 3.91 -5.98
CA PRO A 356 -5.18 3.42 -5.62
C PRO A 356 -4.10 4.09 -6.49
N PRO A 357 -2.98 4.55 -5.89
CA PRO A 357 -1.96 5.30 -6.61
C PRO A 357 -1.26 4.52 -7.74
N TRP A 358 -0.69 5.27 -8.67
CA TRP A 358 0.23 4.85 -9.73
C TRP A 358 -0.34 3.99 -10.86
N VAL A 359 0.50 3.73 -11.85
CA VAL A 359 0.12 3.12 -13.13
C VAL A 359 -0.26 1.64 -13.04
N ASP A 360 0.27 0.90 -12.06
CA ASP A 360 -0.06 -0.53 -11.88
C ASP A 360 -1.53 -0.69 -11.42
N SER A 361 -2.09 0.33 -10.77
CA SER A 361 -3.44 0.28 -10.19
C SER A 361 -4.54 0.21 -11.24
N SER A 362 -4.50 1.04 -12.29
CA SER A 362 -5.50 0.98 -13.38
C SER A 362 -5.36 -0.31 -14.19
N ARG A 363 -4.14 -0.86 -14.31
CA ARG A 363 -3.89 -2.21 -14.84
C ARG A 363 -4.59 -3.28 -14.00
N HIS A 364 -4.46 -3.25 -12.68
CA HIS A 364 -5.15 -4.18 -11.79
C HIS A 364 -6.67 -4.01 -11.85
N GLY A 365 -7.14 -2.78 -12.06
CA GLY A 365 -8.52 -2.47 -12.45
C GLY A 365 -8.93 -3.24 -13.69
N LEU A 366 -8.23 -3.06 -14.80
CA LEU A 366 -8.57 -3.69 -16.09
C LEU A 366 -8.67 -5.21 -15.99
N ILE A 367 -7.66 -5.86 -15.40
CA ILE A 367 -7.66 -7.32 -15.27
C ILE A 367 -8.81 -7.79 -14.37
N THR A 368 -9.11 -7.06 -13.30
CA THR A 368 -10.26 -7.39 -12.44
C THR A 368 -11.58 -7.23 -13.18
N ALA A 369 -11.74 -6.16 -13.97
CA ALA A 369 -12.94 -5.92 -14.78
C ALA A 369 -13.18 -7.07 -15.79
N VAL A 370 -12.14 -7.49 -16.52
CA VAL A 370 -12.21 -8.67 -17.42
C VAL A 370 -12.67 -9.91 -16.66
N MET A 371 -12.13 -10.16 -15.47
CA MET A 371 -12.48 -11.34 -14.66
C MET A 371 -13.90 -11.28 -14.09
N VAL A 372 -14.38 -10.08 -13.73
CA VAL A 372 -15.75 -9.86 -13.25
C VAL A 372 -16.76 -10.10 -14.37
N GLU A 373 -16.51 -9.56 -15.56
CA GLU A 373 -17.36 -9.74 -16.75
C GLU A 373 -17.41 -11.22 -17.17
N GLN A 374 -16.27 -11.91 -17.16
CA GLN A 374 -16.19 -13.30 -17.60
C GLN A 374 -16.60 -14.30 -16.51
N GLY A 375 -16.44 -13.97 -15.23
CA GLY A 375 -16.55 -14.92 -14.12
C GLY A 375 -15.52 -16.06 -14.18
N ARG A 376 -14.41 -15.88 -14.91
CA ARG A 376 -13.38 -16.89 -15.21
C ARG A 376 -11.98 -16.29 -15.10
N THR A 377 -10.97 -17.15 -15.02
CA THR A 377 -9.57 -16.70 -15.22
C THR A 377 -9.37 -16.21 -16.65
N PRO A 378 -8.67 -15.07 -16.85
CA PRO A 378 -8.57 -14.44 -18.15
C PRO A 378 -7.69 -15.26 -19.10
N ARG A 379 -8.13 -15.34 -20.37
CA ARG A 379 -7.32 -15.88 -21.49
C ARG A 379 -6.78 -14.76 -22.38
N ASN A 380 -7.46 -13.63 -22.39
CA ASN A 380 -7.18 -12.41 -23.15
C ASN A 380 -7.80 -11.21 -22.42
N TYR A 381 -7.72 -10.01 -23.00
CA TYR A 381 -8.31 -8.80 -22.41
C TYR A 381 -9.57 -8.30 -23.14
N GLU A 382 -10.02 -9.03 -24.17
CA GLU A 382 -11.18 -8.63 -24.97
C GLU A 382 -12.50 -8.76 -24.18
N PRO A 383 -13.51 -7.90 -24.46
CA PRO A 383 -13.48 -6.79 -25.44
C PRO A 383 -12.83 -5.49 -24.90
N LEU A 384 -12.51 -5.42 -23.60
CA LEU A 384 -12.05 -4.20 -22.93
C LEU A 384 -10.70 -3.66 -23.45
N LEU A 385 -9.83 -4.54 -23.95
CA LEU A 385 -8.58 -4.16 -24.60
C LEU A 385 -8.27 -5.17 -25.72
N PRO A 386 -7.91 -4.72 -26.93
CA PRO A 386 -7.68 -5.60 -28.09
C PRO A 386 -6.32 -6.31 -28.01
N VAL A 387 -6.19 -7.16 -26.99
CA VAL A 387 -5.05 -8.04 -26.73
C VAL A 387 -5.61 -9.45 -26.58
N ASN A 388 -5.36 -10.30 -27.57
CA ASN A 388 -5.96 -11.63 -27.73
C ASN A 388 -5.28 -12.76 -26.92
N TYR A 389 -4.35 -12.43 -26.03
CA TYR A 389 -3.70 -13.39 -25.12
C TYR A 389 -3.40 -12.76 -23.75
N PHE A 390 -3.16 -13.59 -22.73
CA PHE A 390 -2.91 -13.13 -21.36
C PHE A 390 -1.56 -13.63 -20.82
N PRO A 391 -0.48 -12.84 -20.89
CA PRO A 391 0.86 -13.25 -20.44
C PRO A 391 1.14 -12.95 -18.95
N TYR A 392 0.23 -12.27 -18.25
CA TYR A 392 0.44 -11.79 -16.89
C TYR A 392 -0.02 -12.77 -15.79
N HIS A 393 0.23 -12.51 -14.51
CA HIS A 393 -0.33 -13.33 -13.41
C HIS A 393 -1.70 -12.79 -12.97
N TYR A 394 -2.62 -13.68 -12.58
CA TYR A 394 -3.99 -13.30 -12.21
C TYR A 394 -4.38 -13.63 -10.76
N GLY A 395 -3.48 -14.16 -9.92
CA GLY A 395 -3.85 -14.67 -8.61
C GLY A 395 -4.44 -13.62 -7.66
N PHE A 396 -3.87 -12.42 -7.60
CA PHE A 396 -4.50 -11.30 -6.86
C PHE A 396 -5.89 -10.95 -7.43
N HIS A 397 -6.02 -10.94 -8.74
CA HIS A 397 -7.26 -10.59 -9.43
C HIS A 397 -8.40 -11.59 -9.15
N THR A 398 -8.08 -12.85 -8.81
CA THR A 398 -9.10 -13.80 -8.31
C THR A 398 -9.71 -13.36 -6.98
N LEU A 399 -8.93 -12.67 -6.13
CA LEU A 399 -9.41 -12.13 -4.85
C LEU A 399 -10.25 -10.88 -5.08
N SER A 400 -9.74 -9.92 -5.87
CA SER A 400 -10.48 -8.69 -6.15
C SER A 400 -11.77 -8.98 -6.91
N ALA A 401 -11.75 -9.80 -7.97
CA ALA A 401 -12.95 -10.14 -8.74
C ALA A 401 -13.98 -10.89 -7.90
N SER A 402 -13.56 -11.81 -7.02
CA SER A 402 -14.49 -12.49 -6.12
C SER A 402 -15.18 -11.50 -5.18
N LEU A 403 -14.42 -10.56 -4.63
CA LEU A 403 -14.95 -9.55 -3.72
C LEU A 403 -15.87 -8.57 -4.45
N THR A 404 -15.52 -8.10 -5.65
CA THR A 404 -16.38 -7.27 -6.49
C THR A 404 -17.70 -7.99 -6.81
N LEU A 405 -17.65 -9.26 -7.20
CA LEU A 405 -18.85 -10.07 -7.46
C LEU A 405 -19.72 -10.29 -6.20
N MET A 406 -19.12 -10.34 -5.02
CA MET A 406 -19.84 -10.56 -3.75
C MET A 406 -20.42 -9.28 -3.14
N THR A 407 -19.75 -8.14 -3.31
CA THR A 407 -20.11 -6.87 -2.66
C THR A 407 -20.75 -5.84 -3.58
N GLY A 408 -20.43 -5.87 -4.88
CA GLY A 408 -20.80 -4.83 -5.83
C GLY A 408 -20.10 -3.49 -5.60
N GLU A 409 -19.05 -3.44 -4.78
CA GLU A 409 -18.31 -2.19 -4.51
C GLU A 409 -17.58 -1.69 -5.76
N SER A 410 -17.41 -0.37 -5.83
CA SER A 410 -16.70 0.29 -6.92
C SER A 410 -15.27 -0.26 -7.01
N LEU A 411 -14.79 -0.49 -8.23
CA LEU A 411 -13.52 -1.14 -8.45
C LEU A 411 -12.31 -0.37 -7.85
N PRO A 412 -12.22 0.97 -7.95
CA PRO A 412 -11.11 1.72 -7.37
C PRO A 412 -11.06 1.60 -5.84
N GLU A 413 -12.18 1.82 -5.16
CA GLU A 413 -12.30 1.74 -3.70
C GLU A 413 -11.98 0.31 -3.24
N LEU A 414 -12.53 -0.70 -3.91
CA LEU A 414 -12.27 -2.10 -3.57
C LEU A 414 -10.79 -2.45 -3.65
N LEU A 415 -10.10 -2.01 -4.70
CA LEU A 415 -8.67 -2.27 -4.86
C LEU A 415 -7.83 -1.53 -3.82
N LEU A 416 -8.19 -0.27 -3.50
CA LEU A 416 -7.54 0.53 -2.47
C LEU A 416 -7.65 -0.13 -1.10
N ASP A 417 -8.87 -0.52 -0.71
CA ASP A 417 -9.17 -1.09 0.60
C ASP A 417 -8.65 -2.51 0.76
N LEU A 418 -8.79 -3.35 -0.28
CA LEU A 418 -8.24 -4.70 -0.26
C LEU A 418 -6.72 -4.67 -0.09
N MET A 419 -6.03 -3.72 -0.73
CA MET A 419 -4.59 -3.55 -0.56
C MET A 419 -4.22 -3.19 0.88
N GLN A 420 -4.94 -2.26 1.52
CA GLN A 420 -4.68 -1.90 2.91
C GLN A 420 -4.98 -3.05 3.87
N LEU A 421 -6.07 -3.80 3.63
CA LEU A 421 -6.42 -4.98 4.40
C LEU A 421 -5.32 -6.05 4.32
N LEU A 422 -4.86 -6.40 3.13
CA LEU A 422 -3.78 -7.38 2.95
C LEU A 422 -2.48 -6.89 3.62
N SER A 423 -2.13 -5.61 3.48
CA SER A 423 -0.95 -5.03 4.12
C SER A 423 -1.04 -5.06 5.65
N GLY A 424 -2.22 -4.78 6.21
CA GLY A 424 -2.45 -4.81 7.65
C GLY A 424 -2.52 -6.22 8.24
N LEU A 425 -2.89 -7.23 7.45
CA LEU A 425 -2.90 -8.63 7.87
C LEU A 425 -1.54 -9.34 7.70
N LEU A 426 -0.61 -8.80 6.91
CA LEU A 426 0.71 -9.40 6.69
C LEU A 426 1.48 -9.76 7.98
N PRO A 427 1.48 -8.94 9.06
CA PRO A 427 2.16 -9.29 10.30
C PRO A 427 1.73 -10.64 10.90
N LEU A 428 0.50 -11.10 10.62
CA LEU A 428 0.00 -12.40 11.07
C LEU A 428 0.73 -13.57 10.41
N THR A 429 1.01 -13.50 9.10
CA THR A 429 1.72 -14.56 8.37
C THR A 429 3.22 -14.54 8.69
N VAL A 430 3.79 -13.35 8.93
CA VAL A 430 5.17 -13.17 9.41
C VAL A 430 5.33 -13.73 10.83
N TYR A 431 4.38 -13.47 11.73
CA TYR A 431 4.34 -14.09 13.05
C TYR A 431 4.37 -15.62 12.92
N ALA A 432 3.53 -16.18 12.05
CA ALA A 432 3.45 -17.61 11.82
C ALA A 432 4.79 -18.18 11.35
N ALA A 433 5.49 -17.52 10.43
CA ALA A 433 6.82 -17.91 9.96
C ALA A 433 7.87 -17.91 11.09
N GLY A 434 7.96 -16.82 11.85
CA GLY A 434 8.90 -16.68 12.96
C GLY A 434 8.68 -17.75 14.03
N TRP A 435 7.41 -18.04 14.36
CA TRP A 435 7.05 -19.13 15.27
C TRP A 435 7.30 -20.51 14.63
N MET A 436 6.99 -20.72 13.36
CA MET A 436 7.22 -22.01 12.69
C MET A 436 8.69 -22.36 12.73
N VAL A 437 9.58 -21.43 12.37
CA VAL A 437 11.02 -21.68 12.29
C VAL A 437 11.65 -21.88 13.67
N THR A 438 11.24 -21.11 14.68
CA THR A 438 11.93 -21.09 15.99
C THR A 438 11.18 -21.78 17.12
N ARG A 439 9.88 -22.03 16.96
CA ARG A 439 8.92 -22.44 18.00
C ARG A 439 8.80 -21.44 19.16
N ARG A 440 9.08 -20.15 18.91
CA ARG A 440 9.06 -19.09 19.91
C ARG A 440 8.11 -17.97 19.51
N ARG A 441 7.13 -17.68 20.37
CA ARG A 441 6.15 -16.60 20.19
C ARG A 441 6.80 -15.23 20.11
N THR A 442 7.84 -15.00 20.90
CA THR A 442 8.57 -13.71 20.93
C THR A 442 9.27 -13.39 19.62
N VAL A 443 9.81 -14.40 18.93
CA VAL A 443 10.39 -14.20 17.58
C VAL A 443 9.30 -13.85 16.59
N GLY A 444 8.15 -14.54 16.65
CA GLY A 444 6.99 -14.20 15.82
C GLY A 444 6.48 -12.78 16.06
N LEU A 445 6.28 -12.39 17.33
CA LEU A 445 5.82 -11.05 17.70
C LEU A 445 6.78 -9.95 17.24
N LEU A 446 8.08 -10.14 17.45
CA LEU A 446 9.08 -9.14 17.07
C LEU A 446 9.20 -9.04 15.54
N ALA A 447 9.19 -10.16 14.81
CA ALA A 447 9.20 -10.12 13.34
C ALA A 447 7.94 -9.45 12.78
N ALA A 448 6.77 -9.75 13.35
CA ALA A 448 5.51 -9.11 12.99
C ALA A 448 5.56 -7.60 13.28
N PHE A 449 6.08 -7.19 14.45
CA PHE A 449 6.23 -5.79 14.82
C PHE A 449 7.11 -5.02 13.84
N LEU A 450 8.26 -5.57 13.46
CA LEU A 450 9.19 -4.92 12.53
C LEU A 450 8.56 -4.65 11.16
N VAL A 451 7.78 -5.60 10.65
CA VAL A 451 7.06 -5.48 9.37
C VAL A 451 5.84 -4.57 9.47
N ALA A 452 5.18 -4.54 10.63
CA ALA A 452 3.97 -3.76 10.86
C ALA A 452 4.23 -2.24 10.83
N LEU A 453 5.26 -1.78 11.53
CA LEU A 453 5.42 -0.35 11.84
C LEU A 453 6.75 0.27 11.37
N PRO A 454 7.92 -0.16 11.86
CA PRO A 454 9.14 0.61 11.68
C PRO A 454 9.82 0.40 10.32
N PHE A 455 9.54 -0.69 9.59
CA PHE A 455 10.09 -0.90 8.25
C PHE A 455 9.37 -0.06 7.19
N PHE A 456 10.13 0.39 6.19
CA PHE A 456 9.59 1.12 5.05
C PHE A 456 8.67 0.23 4.18
N PHE A 457 9.08 -1.03 3.96
CA PHE A 457 8.26 -2.04 3.31
C PHE A 457 7.60 -2.96 4.34
N PRO A 458 6.35 -3.40 4.11
CA PRO A 458 5.58 -3.30 2.86
C PRO A 458 4.71 -2.04 2.75
N GLY A 459 4.63 -1.16 3.75
CA GLY A 459 3.67 -0.04 3.76
C GLY A 459 3.75 0.83 2.50
N TYR A 460 4.97 1.09 2.03
CA TYR A 460 5.21 1.86 0.80
C TYR A 460 4.72 1.19 -0.49
N TYR A 461 4.29 -0.08 -0.47
CA TYR A 461 3.70 -0.70 -1.66
C TYR A 461 2.45 0.06 -2.13
N ALA A 462 1.70 0.69 -1.21
CA ALA A 462 0.50 1.45 -1.51
C ALA A 462 0.76 2.59 -2.50
N THR A 463 1.93 3.23 -2.41
CA THR A 463 2.42 4.26 -3.35
C THR A 463 2.46 3.80 -4.80
N TRP A 464 2.64 2.50 -5.06
CA TRP A 464 2.84 2.00 -6.42
C TRP A 464 1.70 1.13 -6.92
N GLY A 465 0.69 0.85 -6.10
CA GLY A 465 -0.32 -0.15 -6.43
C GLY A 465 0.26 -1.57 -6.54
N ARG A 466 1.32 -1.92 -5.80
CA ARG A 466 1.98 -3.26 -5.84
C ARG A 466 1.15 -4.36 -5.17
N MET A 467 -0.10 -4.52 -5.59
CA MET A 467 -1.10 -5.41 -4.98
C MET A 467 -0.75 -6.89 -5.18
N THR A 468 -0.29 -7.25 -6.38
CA THR A 468 0.12 -8.63 -6.70
C THR A 468 1.32 -9.06 -5.87
N GLN A 469 2.33 -8.20 -5.73
CA GLN A 469 3.52 -8.49 -4.92
C GLN A 469 3.18 -8.53 -3.43
N LEU A 470 2.33 -7.63 -2.93
CA LEU A 470 1.82 -7.68 -1.55
C LEU A 470 1.16 -9.03 -1.25
N THR A 471 0.29 -9.47 -2.14
CA THR A 471 -0.44 -10.74 -2.02
C THR A 471 0.51 -11.93 -2.03
N ALA A 472 1.55 -11.91 -2.86
CA ALA A 472 2.61 -12.92 -2.85
C ALA A 472 3.37 -12.92 -1.52
N MET A 473 3.63 -11.74 -0.95
CA MET A 473 4.27 -11.58 0.35
C MET A 473 3.38 -12.02 1.52
N MET A 474 2.06 -12.15 1.36
CA MET A 474 1.21 -12.82 2.35
C MET A 474 1.51 -14.33 2.44
N VAL A 475 1.83 -14.94 1.31
CA VAL A 475 2.09 -16.39 1.17
C VAL A 475 3.52 -16.76 1.55
N MET A 476 4.49 -15.94 1.11
CA MET A 476 5.93 -16.20 1.25
C MET A 476 6.38 -16.57 2.69
N PRO A 477 6.00 -15.87 3.77
CA PRO A 477 6.49 -16.15 5.12
C PRO A 477 6.18 -17.59 5.57
N VAL A 478 4.93 -18.02 5.39
CA VAL A 478 4.48 -19.36 5.76
C VAL A 478 5.12 -20.41 4.86
N LEU A 479 5.26 -20.11 3.56
CA LEU A 479 5.94 -20.98 2.60
C LEU A 479 7.40 -21.23 3.00
N LEU A 480 8.17 -20.18 3.33
CA LEU A 480 9.56 -20.31 3.81
C LEU A 480 9.64 -21.14 5.10
N GLY A 481 8.75 -20.84 6.06
CA GLY A 481 8.70 -21.52 7.35
C GLY A 481 8.40 -23.02 7.23
N LEU A 482 7.42 -23.39 6.38
CA LEU A 482 7.05 -24.78 6.14
C LEU A 482 8.09 -25.53 5.31
N THR A 483 8.65 -24.90 4.28
CA THR A 483 9.74 -25.47 3.45
C THR A 483 10.90 -25.92 4.33
N TRP A 484 11.36 -25.05 5.24
CA TRP A 484 12.41 -25.39 6.22
C TRP A 484 12.01 -26.51 7.20
N ARG A 485 10.72 -26.61 7.52
CA ARG A 485 10.19 -27.60 8.47
C ARG A 485 9.97 -28.98 7.87
N LEU A 486 9.81 -29.10 6.55
CA LEU A 486 9.67 -30.41 5.89
C LEU A 486 10.86 -31.33 6.19
N GLY A 487 12.09 -30.81 6.14
CA GLY A 487 13.29 -31.56 6.50
C GLY A 487 13.48 -31.76 8.02
N ARG A 488 12.73 -31.05 8.87
CA ARG A 488 12.86 -31.03 10.35
C ARG A 488 11.61 -31.50 11.10
N GLY A 489 11.11 -32.66 10.69
CA GLY A 489 10.09 -33.41 11.43
C GLY A 489 8.65 -33.16 10.99
N TRP A 490 8.39 -32.21 10.09
CA TRP A 490 7.04 -31.92 9.57
C TRP A 490 6.84 -32.48 8.16
N ARG A 491 7.43 -33.63 7.84
CA ARG A 491 7.41 -34.26 6.51
C ARG A 491 6.01 -34.40 5.90
N ARG A 492 4.97 -34.56 6.73
CA ARG A 492 3.56 -34.70 6.30
C ARG A 492 2.90 -33.38 5.86
N ALA A 493 3.54 -32.24 6.10
CA ALA A 493 3.06 -30.92 5.66
C ALA A 493 3.39 -30.62 4.19
N TRP A 494 3.99 -31.57 3.45
CA TRP A 494 4.39 -31.36 2.06
C TRP A 494 3.27 -30.87 1.12
N PRO A 495 1.98 -31.26 1.27
CA PRO A 495 0.95 -30.73 0.38
C PRO A 495 0.72 -29.24 0.59
N LEU A 496 0.88 -28.75 1.84
CA LEU A 496 0.75 -27.33 2.15
C LEU A 496 1.82 -26.53 1.43
N VAL A 497 3.06 -27.04 1.37
CA VAL A 497 4.16 -26.38 0.65
C VAL A 497 3.90 -26.38 -0.85
N GLY A 498 3.47 -27.51 -1.44
CA GLY A 498 3.15 -27.57 -2.87
C GLY A 498 2.02 -26.62 -3.26
N LEU A 499 0.98 -26.53 -2.44
CA LEU A 499 -0.16 -25.64 -2.63
C LEU A 499 0.22 -24.15 -2.47
N LEU A 500 0.99 -23.80 -1.45
CA LEU A 500 1.49 -22.43 -1.26
C LEU A 500 2.41 -22.02 -2.41
N ALA A 501 3.27 -22.93 -2.90
CA ALA A 501 4.14 -22.66 -4.04
C ALA A 501 3.34 -22.47 -5.34
N ALA A 502 2.31 -23.30 -5.57
CA ALA A 502 1.39 -23.15 -6.69
C ALA A 502 0.64 -21.81 -6.65
N GLY A 503 0.05 -21.46 -5.50
CA GLY A 503 -0.61 -20.17 -5.31
C GLY A 503 0.37 -19.01 -5.49
N LEU A 504 1.59 -19.10 -4.96
CA LEU A 504 2.61 -18.07 -5.14
C LEU A 504 2.95 -17.84 -6.62
N PHE A 505 3.07 -18.91 -7.42
CA PHE A 505 3.27 -18.82 -8.86
C PHE A 505 2.11 -18.09 -9.56
N LEU A 506 0.86 -18.47 -9.25
CA LEU A 506 -0.32 -17.85 -9.84
C LEU A 506 -0.53 -16.40 -9.40
N ILE A 507 -0.09 -16.03 -8.20
CA ILE A 507 -0.18 -14.67 -7.67
C ILE A 507 0.90 -13.76 -8.25
N HIS A 508 2.15 -14.21 -8.32
CA HIS A 508 3.25 -13.38 -8.80
C HIS A 508 4.47 -14.19 -9.25
N PHE A 509 4.77 -14.18 -10.55
CA PHE A 509 5.87 -14.99 -11.12
C PHE A 509 7.24 -14.64 -10.53
N ARG A 510 7.61 -13.35 -10.44
CA ARG A 510 8.92 -12.94 -9.91
C ARG A 510 9.15 -13.37 -8.46
N VAL A 511 8.14 -13.22 -7.60
CA VAL A 511 8.26 -13.61 -6.19
C VAL A 511 8.37 -15.13 -6.05
N PHE A 512 7.68 -15.90 -6.90
CA PHE A 512 7.90 -17.35 -7.00
C PHE A 512 9.34 -17.69 -7.40
N LEU A 513 9.91 -16.98 -8.39
CA LEU A 513 11.30 -17.17 -8.78
C LEU A 513 12.28 -16.81 -7.64
N PHE A 514 11.96 -15.82 -6.79
CA PHE A 514 12.75 -15.54 -5.58
C PHE A 514 12.67 -16.69 -4.56
N TYR A 515 11.56 -17.41 -4.49
CA TYR A 515 11.40 -18.57 -3.60
C TYR A 515 12.24 -19.77 -4.03
N LEU A 516 12.44 -19.99 -5.34
CA LEU A 516 13.14 -21.18 -5.86
C LEU A 516 14.57 -21.36 -5.30
N PRO A 517 15.46 -20.33 -5.30
CA PRO A 517 16.77 -20.45 -4.67
C PRO A 517 16.70 -20.80 -3.18
N PHE A 518 15.74 -20.25 -2.43
CA PHE A 518 15.55 -20.62 -1.03
C PHE A 518 15.18 -22.09 -0.87
N ALA A 519 14.25 -22.60 -1.69
CA ALA A 519 13.84 -23.99 -1.67
C ALA A 519 15.01 -24.93 -2.02
N GLY A 520 15.82 -24.57 -3.02
CA GLY A 520 17.04 -25.29 -3.41
C GLY A 520 18.07 -25.34 -2.28
N LEU A 521 18.38 -24.19 -1.66
CA LEU A 521 19.31 -24.11 -0.53
C LEU A 521 18.79 -24.89 0.69
N ALA A 522 17.49 -24.84 0.97
CA ALA A 522 16.87 -25.65 2.03
C ALA A 522 16.99 -27.15 1.74
N ALA A 523 16.73 -27.58 0.51
CA ALA A 523 16.88 -28.97 0.07
C ALA A 523 18.33 -29.44 0.22
N ALA A 524 19.30 -28.66 -0.25
CA ALA A 524 20.72 -28.94 -0.12
C ALA A 524 21.15 -29.05 1.35
N ALA A 525 20.75 -28.09 2.20
CA ALA A 525 21.04 -28.13 3.63
C ALA A 525 20.44 -29.36 4.33
N HIS A 526 19.26 -29.82 3.89
CA HIS A 526 18.63 -31.03 4.41
C HIS A 526 19.32 -32.31 3.92
N TRP A 527 19.70 -32.36 2.64
CA TRP A 527 20.42 -33.48 2.05
C TRP A 527 21.77 -33.69 2.74
N LEU A 528 22.59 -32.63 2.80
CA LEU A 528 23.93 -32.68 3.37
C LEU A 528 23.92 -33.08 4.85
N ARG A 529 22.90 -32.67 5.60
CA ARG A 529 22.85 -32.91 7.06
C ARG A 529 22.10 -34.17 7.47
N PHE A 530 21.14 -34.64 6.68
CA PHE A 530 20.20 -35.69 7.09
C PHE A 530 19.91 -36.74 6.01
N GLY A 531 20.56 -36.66 4.84
CA GLY A 531 20.40 -37.59 3.73
C GLY A 531 19.18 -37.35 2.84
N PHE A 532 19.18 -37.97 1.66
CA PHE A 532 18.17 -37.78 0.60
C PHE A 532 16.73 -38.07 1.06
N ARG A 533 16.54 -39.01 2.01
CA ARG A 533 15.22 -39.31 2.60
C ARG A 533 14.52 -38.07 3.13
N ARG A 534 15.24 -37.05 3.63
CA ARG A 534 14.64 -35.79 4.11
C ARG A 534 14.22 -34.83 2.99
N VAL A 535 14.72 -34.99 1.78
CA VAL A 535 14.38 -34.17 0.61
C VAL A 535 13.12 -34.68 -0.12
N THR A 536 12.79 -35.96 0.02
CA THR A 536 11.60 -36.58 -0.62
C THR A 536 10.29 -35.81 -0.40
N SER A 537 10.10 -35.18 0.76
CA SER A 537 8.92 -34.35 1.03
C SER A 537 8.91 -33.04 0.23
N LEU A 538 10.08 -32.45 -0.04
CA LEU A 538 10.20 -31.27 -0.91
C LEU A 538 9.93 -31.67 -2.37
N LEU A 539 10.43 -32.83 -2.82
CA LEU A 539 10.13 -33.33 -4.17
C LEU A 539 8.63 -33.58 -4.37
N LYS A 540 7.95 -34.21 -3.39
CA LYS A 540 6.49 -34.38 -3.43
C LYS A 540 5.74 -33.04 -3.47
N ALA A 541 6.22 -32.05 -2.71
CA ALA A 541 5.67 -30.70 -2.75
C ALA A 541 5.86 -30.05 -4.13
N ALA A 542 7.04 -30.18 -4.73
CA ALA A 542 7.33 -29.67 -6.07
C ALA A 542 6.45 -30.31 -7.14
N VAL A 543 6.29 -31.65 -7.12
CA VAL A 543 5.42 -32.37 -8.05
C VAL A 543 3.97 -31.91 -7.92
N LEU A 544 3.44 -31.82 -6.70
CA LEU A 544 2.08 -31.32 -6.50
C LEU A 544 1.93 -29.87 -6.95
N GLY A 545 2.90 -29.01 -6.61
CA GLY A 545 2.88 -27.61 -7.03
C GLY A 545 2.83 -27.49 -8.55
N LEU A 546 3.68 -28.25 -9.26
CA LEU A 546 3.70 -28.31 -10.72
C LEU A 546 2.36 -28.79 -11.29
N LEU A 547 1.78 -29.86 -10.75
CA LEU A 547 0.47 -30.38 -11.20
C LEU A 547 -0.64 -29.33 -11.06
N LEU A 548 -0.64 -28.56 -9.97
CA LEU A 548 -1.66 -27.54 -9.72
C LEU A 548 -1.57 -26.35 -10.68
N VAL A 549 -0.38 -26.00 -11.15
CA VAL A 549 -0.15 -24.86 -12.07
C VAL A 549 0.04 -25.27 -13.52
N LEU A 550 0.11 -26.58 -13.81
CA LEU A 550 0.39 -27.12 -15.13
C LEU A 550 -0.45 -26.48 -16.25
N PRO A 551 -1.78 -26.29 -16.11
CA PRO A 551 -2.58 -25.65 -17.15
C PRO A 551 -2.08 -24.24 -17.48
N ARG A 552 -1.79 -23.44 -16.46
CA ARG A 552 -1.28 -22.07 -16.63
C ARG A 552 0.13 -22.07 -17.21
N THR A 553 0.98 -23.03 -16.81
CA THR A 553 2.32 -23.16 -17.38
C THR A 553 2.27 -23.49 -18.87
N ILE A 554 1.38 -24.40 -19.29
CA ILE A 554 1.19 -24.73 -20.71
C ILE A 554 0.75 -23.50 -21.51
N GLU A 555 -0.25 -22.77 -21.00
CA GLU A 555 -0.74 -21.55 -21.64
C GLU A 555 0.38 -20.49 -21.78
N LEU A 556 1.14 -20.22 -20.71
CA LEU A 556 2.25 -19.27 -20.75
C LEU A 556 3.32 -19.69 -21.76
N LEU A 557 3.68 -20.97 -21.82
CA LEU A 557 4.66 -21.47 -22.79
C LEU A 557 4.16 -21.41 -24.23
N SER A 558 2.84 -21.34 -24.45
CA SER A 558 2.26 -21.19 -25.80
C SER A 558 2.23 -19.74 -26.29
N VAL A 559 2.20 -18.76 -25.38
CA VAL A 559 2.05 -17.32 -25.71
C VAL A 559 3.28 -16.48 -25.39
N THR A 560 4.29 -17.06 -24.73
CA THR A 560 5.56 -16.40 -24.40
C THR A 560 6.74 -17.29 -24.78
N ASN A 561 7.90 -16.68 -25.02
CA ASN A 561 9.16 -17.39 -25.20
C ASN A 561 10.13 -17.06 -24.04
N PRO A 562 10.10 -17.83 -22.94
CA PRO A 562 10.94 -17.55 -21.77
C PRO A 562 12.42 -17.54 -22.10
N VAL A 563 12.88 -18.42 -23.02
CA VAL A 563 14.29 -18.51 -23.43
C VAL A 563 14.76 -17.19 -24.03
N GLN A 564 13.94 -16.59 -24.90
CA GLN A 564 14.24 -15.28 -25.47
C GLN A 564 14.32 -14.19 -24.38
N THR A 565 13.41 -14.20 -23.39
CA THR A 565 13.45 -13.24 -22.27
C THR A 565 14.70 -13.39 -21.40
N PHE A 566 15.23 -14.61 -21.26
CA PHE A 566 16.50 -14.84 -20.57
C PHE A 566 17.73 -14.37 -21.36
N GLN A 567 17.64 -14.27 -22.68
CA GLN A 567 18.74 -13.87 -23.57
C GLN A 567 18.76 -12.37 -23.86
N GLN A 568 17.66 -11.67 -23.58
CA GLN A 568 17.58 -10.22 -23.74
C GLN A 568 18.17 -9.50 -22.52
N SER A 569 18.78 -8.35 -22.77
CA SER A 569 19.23 -7.38 -21.78
C SER A 569 18.61 -6.01 -22.08
N LEU A 570 18.46 -5.18 -21.05
CA LEU A 570 17.95 -3.82 -21.19
C LEU A 570 18.79 -2.94 -20.27
N PRO A 571 19.62 -2.03 -20.82
CA PRO A 571 20.50 -1.19 -20.02
C PRO A 571 19.74 -0.49 -18.87
N GLY A 572 20.29 -0.60 -17.65
CA GLY A 572 19.72 0.00 -16.44
C GLY A 572 18.54 -0.76 -15.84
N TYR A 573 18.08 -1.88 -16.43
CA TYR A 573 16.96 -2.66 -15.89
C TYR A 573 17.26 -3.26 -14.51
N ASN A 574 18.52 -3.64 -14.28
CA ASN A 574 19.04 -4.09 -12.99
C ASN A 574 19.81 -3.01 -12.22
N ASP A 575 19.53 -1.72 -12.45
CA ASP A 575 20.10 -0.66 -11.62
C ASP A 575 19.72 -0.85 -10.15
N PHE A 576 20.73 -0.70 -9.28
CA PHE A 576 20.51 -0.85 -7.85
C PHE A 576 19.70 0.36 -7.33
N PRO A 577 18.58 0.15 -6.61
CA PRO A 577 17.70 1.23 -6.22
C PRO A 577 18.23 1.99 -4.98
N ILE A 578 19.27 2.82 -5.17
CA ILE A 578 19.94 3.56 -4.09
C ILE A 578 18.96 4.42 -3.28
N GLY A 579 17.93 4.98 -3.92
CA GLY A 579 16.91 5.78 -3.26
C GLY A 579 16.21 5.05 -2.10
N TYR A 580 16.06 3.72 -2.15
CA TYR A 580 15.44 2.97 -1.06
C TYR A 580 16.35 2.89 0.16
N ILE A 581 17.67 2.77 -0.04
CA ILE A 581 18.63 2.76 1.07
C ILE A 581 18.64 4.12 1.79
N THR A 582 18.49 5.22 1.05
CA THR A 582 18.55 6.57 1.63
C THR A 582 17.25 7.05 2.25
N THR A 583 16.16 6.28 2.09
CA THR A 583 14.83 6.66 2.59
C THR A 583 14.57 6.06 3.97
N GLY A 584 13.91 6.83 4.84
CA GLY A 584 13.54 6.39 6.18
C GLY A 584 14.75 5.93 7.00
N TRP A 585 14.60 4.82 7.73
CA TRP A 585 15.64 4.24 8.58
C TRP A 585 16.32 3.02 7.95
N GLU A 586 16.22 2.86 6.63
CA GLU A 586 16.69 1.66 5.95
C GLU A 586 18.19 1.41 6.17
N ARG A 587 19.03 2.46 6.14
CA ARG A 587 20.46 2.37 6.48
C ARG A 587 20.70 1.77 7.87
N VAL A 588 19.87 2.14 8.86
CA VAL A 588 19.99 1.67 10.23
C VAL A 588 19.67 0.17 10.31
N TYR A 589 18.61 -0.27 9.62
CA TYR A 589 18.26 -1.69 9.59
C TYR A 589 19.27 -2.54 8.82
N LEU A 590 19.85 -2.02 7.74
CA LEU A 590 20.95 -2.69 7.03
C LEU A 590 22.20 -2.82 7.92
N GLY A 591 22.55 -1.77 8.67
CA GLY A 591 23.63 -1.84 9.67
C GLY A 591 23.34 -2.88 10.77
N ALA A 592 22.11 -2.92 11.28
CA ALA A 592 21.68 -3.94 12.23
C ALA A 592 21.72 -5.35 11.62
N ALA A 593 21.41 -5.50 10.34
CA ALA A 593 21.50 -6.76 9.62
C ALA A 593 22.94 -7.25 9.49
N ALA A 594 23.89 -6.36 9.22
CA ALA A 594 25.32 -6.69 9.16
C ALA A 594 25.83 -7.19 10.53
N LEU A 595 25.47 -6.52 11.63
CA LEU A 595 25.78 -6.97 12.99
C LEU A 595 25.13 -8.31 13.32
N ALA A 596 23.86 -8.49 12.93
CA ALA A 596 23.14 -9.74 13.11
C ALA A 596 23.79 -10.90 12.32
N MET A 597 24.24 -10.64 11.10
CA MET A 597 24.97 -11.59 10.28
C MET A 597 26.30 -11.99 10.93
N ALA A 598 27.09 -11.03 11.43
CA ALA A 598 28.33 -11.32 12.16
C ALA A 598 28.07 -12.22 13.39
N TYR A 599 27.01 -11.94 14.16
CA TYR A 599 26.61 -12.78 15.28
C TYR A 599 26.18 -14.20 14.86
N VAL A 600 25.48 -14.32 13.72
CA VAL A 600 25.11 -15.62 13.12
C VAL A 600 26.36 -16.41 12.73
N VAL A 601 27.37 -15.78 12.13
CA VAL A 601 28.66 -16.42 11.79
C VAL A 601 29.35 -16.96 13.04
N ILE A 602 29.45 -16.14 14.10
CA ILE A 602 30.01 -16.58 15.40
C ILE A 602 29.22 -17.76 15.96
N ALA A 603 27.89 -17.73 15.87
CA ALA A 603 27.04 -18.81 16.36
C ALA A 603 27.20 -20.11 15.56
N ILE A 604 27.44 -20.05 14.25
CA ILE A 604 27.75 -21.20 13.40
C ILE A 604 29.12 -21.78 13.75
N ALA A 605 30.14 -20.94 13.90
CA ALA A 605 31.47 -21.35 14.34
C ALA A 605 31.39 -22.07 15.71
N ARG A 606 30.52 -21.60 16.60
CA ARG A 606 30.20 -22.24 17.90
C ARG A 606 29.18 -23.38 17.80
N ARG A 607 28.91 -23.91 16.59
CA ARG A 607 28.01 -25.03 16.27
C ARG A 607 26.59 -24.90 16.84
N LYS A 608 26.08 -23.67 16.98
CA LYS A 608 24.75 -23.42 17.54
C LYS A 608 23.67 -23.71 16.49
N ARG A 609 22.85 -24.74 16.74
CA ARG A 609 21.80 -25.21 15.82
C ARG A 609 20.77 -24.14 15.41
N TRP A 610 20.54 -23.13 16.24
CA TRP A 610 19.58 -22.06 15.95
C TRP A 610 20.02 -21.15 14.79
N ALA A 611 21.33 -21.05 14.54
CA ALA A 611 21.91 -20.17 13.53
C ALA A 611 21.73 -20.70 12.10
N ALA A 612 21.34 -21.97 11.92
CA ALA A 612 21.21 -22.59 10.61
C ALA A 612 20.13 -21.95 9.71
N PHE A 613 19.01 -21.48 10.28
CA PHE A 613 17.98 -20.80 9.48
C PHE A 613 18.37 -19.34 9.17
N PRO A 614 18.84 -18.52 10.13
CA PRO A 614 19.41 -17.21 9.81
C PRO A 614 20.49 -17.27 8.73
N LEU A 615 21.38 -18.27 8.78
CA LEU A 615 22.37 -18.49 7.72
C LEU A 615 21.71 -18.74 6.37
N LEU A 616 20.68 -19.59 6.33
CA LEU A 616 19.94 -19.88 5.11
C LEU A 616 19.31 -18.61 4.53
N LEU A 617 18.80 -17.69 5.36
CA LEU A 617 18.28 -16.40 4.90
C LEU A 617 19.40 -15.53 4.30
N VAL A 618 20.55 -15.45 4.96
CA VAL A 618 21.71 -14.68 4.46
C VAL A 618 22.20 -15.25 3.12
N LEU A 619 22.36 -16.57 3.04
CA LEU A 619 22.75 -17.26 1.81
C LEU A 619 21.71 -17.05 0.71
N TRP A 620 20.42 -17.14 1.03
CA TRP A 620 19.35 -16.89 0.08
C TRP A 620 19.41 -15.49 -0.51
N VAL A 621 19.51 -14.46 0.34
CA VAL A 621 19.65 -13.07 -0.13
C VAL A 621 20.92 -12.88 -0.94
N GLY A 622 22.05 -13.43 -0.50
CA GLY A 622 23.30 -13.40 -1.26
C GLY A 622 23.19 -14.07 -2.63
N THR A 623 22.52 -15.23 -2.72
CA THR A 623 22.27 -15.91 -4.00
C THR A 623 21.38 -15.06 -4.91
N LEU A 624 20.35 -14.40 -4.39
CA LEU A 624 19.52 -13.51 -5.22
C LEU A 624 20.35 -12.33 -5.77
N PHE A 625 21.22 -11.72 -4.96
CA PHE A 625 22.13 -10.68 -5.43
C PHE A 625 23.09 -11.20 -6.52
N VAL A 626 23.67 -12.38 -6.35
CA VAL A 626 24.56 -12.98 -7.36
C VAL A 626 23.82 -13.25 -8.67
N LEU A 627 22.56 -13.72 -8.60
CA LEU A 627 21.75 -14.02 -9.78
C LEU A 627 21.27 -12.76 -10.52
N LEU A 628 21.01 -11.67 -9.80
CA LEU A 628 20.39 -10.46 -10.38
C LEU A 628 21.36 -9.31 -10.65
N ALA A 629 22.47 -9.26 -9.91
CA ALA A 629 23.57 -8.32 -10.15
C ALA A 629 24.80 -9.03 -10.73
N GLY A 630 24.61 -10.23 -11.28
CA GLY A 630 25.67 -11.07 -11.84
C GLY A 630 26.42 -10.43 -13.00
N GLU A 631 25.79 -9.50 -13.73
CA GLU A 631 26.45 -8.68 -14.76
C GLU A 631 27.68 -7.93 -14.22
N ARG A 632 27.64 -7.51 -12.96
CA ARG A 632 28.77 -6.86 -12.28
C ARG A 632 29.93 -7.82 -12.00
N LEU A 633 29.67 -9.12 -12.15
CA LEU A 633 30.61 -10.23 -12.03
C LEU A 633 30.88 -10.91 -13.39
N GLY A 634 30.40 -10.34 -14.51
CA GLY A 634 30.56 -10.88 -15.86
C GLY A 634 29.54 -11.96 -16.27
N LEU A 635 28.44 -12.13 -15.55
CA LEU A 635 27.34 -13.04 -15.91
C LEU A 635 26.30 -12.33 -16.81
N PRO A 636 25.54 -13.04 -17.67
CA PRO A 636 24.51 -12.42 -18.49
C PRO A 636 23.40 -11.75 -17.65
N GLU A 637 22.96 -10.57 -18.08
CA GLU A 637 21.76 -9.92 -17.54
C GLU A 637 20.50 -10.72 -17.93
N THR A 638 19.45 -10.65 -17.12
CA THR A 638 18.14 -11.24 -17.43
C THR A 638 17.02 -10.24 -17.22
N LEU A 639 16.03 -10.22 -18.12
CA LEU A 639 14.82 -9.41 -17.98
C LEU A 639 13.73 -10.05 -17.10
N VAL A 640 13.90 -11.31 -16.71
CA VAL A 640 12.86 -12.10 -16.02
C VAL A 640 12.56 -11.53 -14.63
N VAL A 641 13.59 -11.07 -13.93
CA VAL A 641 13.56 -10.59 -12.55
C VAL A 641 14.50 -9.39 -12.44
N ASN A 642 14.17 -8.42 -11.59
CA ASN A 642 15.02 -7.24 -11.40
C ASN A 642 15.34 -6.95 -9.94
N LEU A 643 16.45 -6.23 -9.73
CA LEU A 643 16.92 -5.83 -8.39
C LEU A 643 15.90 -5.00 -7.62
N ASN A 644 15.12 -4.15 -8.31
CA ASN A 644 14.08 -3.36 -7.67
C ASN A 644 13.01 -4.25 -7.02
N SER A 645 12.42 -5.17 -7.77
CA SER A 645 11.40 -6.11 -7.28
C SER A 645 11.94 -7.01 -6.16
N MET A 646 13.21 -7.41 -6.25
CA MET A 646 13.87 -8.18 -5.21
C MET A 646 14.07 -7.36 -3.93
N TYR A 647 14.60 -6.14 -4.03
CA TYR A 647 14.90 -5.31 -2.86
C TYR A 647 13.67 -5.08 -2.00
N ILE A 648 12.55 -4.76 -2.65
CA ILE A 648 11.29 -4.49 -1.94
C ILE A 648 10.67 -5.75 -1.30
N THR A 649 11.26 -6.93 -1.49
CA THR A 649 10.92 -8.21 -0.81
C THR A 649 11.80 -8.48 0.42
N LEU A 650 12.95 -7.80 0.54
CA LEU A 650 13.98 -8.10 1.55
C LEU A 650 13.58 -7.76 3.00
N PHE A 651 12.52 -6.97 3.19
CA PHE A 651 11.97 -6.70 4.52
C PHE A 651 11.60 -7.99 5.28
N LEU A 652 11.18 -9.05 4.58
CA LEU A 652 10.81 -10.32 5.18
C LEU A 652 12.01 -11.08 5.78
N PRO A 653 13.06 -11.45 5.01
CA PRO A 653 14.25 -12.08 5.57
C PRO A 653 14.93 -11.19 6.62
N LEU A 654 14.92 -9.87 6.42
CA LEU A 654 15.45 -8.90 7.38
C LEU A 654 14.72 -8.98 8.73
N ALA A 655 13.38 -8.92 8.73
CA ALA A 655 12.57 -9.02 9.95
C ALA A 655 12.83 -10.33 10.71
N LEU A 656 12.88 -11.46 9.98
CA LEU A 656 13.13 -12.76 10.58
C LEU A 656 14.56 -12.87 11.15
N LEU A 657 15.58 -12.39 10.42
CA LEU A 657 16.96 -12.37 10.88
C LEU A 657 17.10 -11.54 12.17
N LEU A 658 16.65 -10.29 12.14
CA LEU A 658 16.73 -9.37 13.28
C LEU A 658 15.95 -9.90 14.49
N ALA A 659 14.72 -10.40 14.29
CA ALA A 659 13.92 -10.95 15.38
C ALA A 659 14.56 -12.19 16.02
N ILE A 660 15.11 -13.11 15.21
CA ILE A 660 15.79 -14.30 15.73
C ILE A 660 17.01 -13.89 16.55
N VAL A 661 17.85 -12.99 16.03
CA VAL A 661 19.09 -12.56 16.71
C VAL A 661 18.78 -11.76 17.97
N ALA A 662 17.87 -10.79 17.93
CA ALA A 662 17.48 -9.99 19.09
C ALA A 662 16.97 -10.86 20.25
N VAL A 663 16.10 -11.85 19.96
CA VAL A 663 15.61 -12.79 20.99
C VAL A 663 16.72 -13.69 21.52
N ARG A 664 17.78 -13.95 20.74
CA ARG A 664 18.95 -14.72 21.21
C ARG A 664 19.87 -13.88 22.09
N LEU A 665 20.11 -12.63 21.73
CA LEU A 665 20.88 -11.68 22.55
C LEU A 665 20.19 -11.44 23.90
N ALA A 666 18.87 -11.26 23.91
CA ALA A 666 18.08 -11.12 25.14
C ALA A 666 18.20 -12.34 26.09
N GLN A 667 18.59 -13.52 25.58
CA GLN A 667 18.80 -14.72 26.39
C GLN A 667 20.19 -14.83 27.01
N LEU A 668 21.12 -13.96 26.63
CA LEU A 668 22.44 -13.86 27.25
C LEU A 668 22.38 -13.13 28.60
N LEU A 669 21.30 -12.38 28.86
CA LEU A 669 21.06 -11.73 30.15
C LEU A 669 20.88 -12.77 31.28
N PRO A 670 21.45 -12.55 32.48
CA PRO A 670 21.43 -13.51 33.58
C PRO A 670 20.00 -13.96 33.94
N ARG A 671 19.74 -15.26 34.02
CA ARG A 671 18.41 -15.79 34.42
C ARG A 671 18.23 -15.82 35.95
N ARG A 672 16.97 -15.64 36.37
CA ARG A 672 16.42 -15.62 37.74
C ARG A 672 17.28 -16.32 38.80
N THR A 673 17.83 -15.52 39.71
CA THR A 673 17.86 -15.85 41.15
C THR A 673 17.06 -14.78 41.90
N ARG A 674 16.41 -15.15 43.00
CA ARG A 674 15.48 -14.29 43.77
C ARG A 674 16.11 -12.94 44.19
N ALA A 675 17.45 -12.90 44.28
CA ALA A 675 18.26 -11.75 44.65
C ALA A 675 18.60 -10.75 43.51
N LYS A 676 18.26 -11.02 42.24
CA LYS A 676 18.70 -10.18 41.09
C LYS A 676 17.57 -9.51 40.29
N ARG A 677 16.43 -9.17 40.93
CA ARG A 677 15.33 -8.46 40.25
C ARG A 677 15.76 -7.06 39.74
N TRP A 678 16.56 -6.34 40.52
CA TRP A 678 17.07 -5.01 40.18
C TRP A 678 18.02 -5.01 38.96
N VAL A 679 18.76 -6.10 38.73
CA VAL A 679 19.72 -6.22 37.61
C VAL A 679 19.03 -6.38 36.25
N GLN A 680 17.75 -6.81 36.22
CA GLN A 680 16.99 -7.02 34.98
C GLN A 680 16.07 -5.86 34.60
N LEU A 681 15.87 -4.89 35.51
CA LEU A 681 15.01 -3.73 35.27
C LEU A 681 15.59 -2.81 34.17
N PRO A 682 16.89 -2.43 34.19
CA PRO A 682 17.44 -1.51 33.20
C PRO A 682 17.36 -2.06 31.76
N PRO A 683 17.73 -3.33 31.45
CA PRO A 683 17.59 -3.87 30.11
C PRO A 683 16.14 -3.94 29.61
N ALA A 684 15.17 -4.24 30.48
CA ALA A 684 13.76 -4.28 30.13
C ALA A 684 13.20 -2.88 29.84
N ILE A 685 13.60 -1.88 30.64
CA ILE A 685 13.27 -0.47 30.40
C ILE A 685 13.87 0.00 29.08
N VAL A 686 15.17 -0.24 28.84
CA VAL A 686 15.83 0.16 27.58
C VAL A 686 15.17 -0.50 26.37
N ALA A 687 14.86 -1.79 26.44
CA ALA A 687 14.13 -2.48 25.37
C ALA A 687 12.72 -1.89 25.17
N GLY A 688 12.03 -1.55 26.26
CA GLY A 688 10.73 -0.88 26.21
C GLY A 688 10.81 0.51 25.58
N VAL A 689 11.83 1.31 25.94
CA VAL A 689 12.09 2.61 25.34
C VAL A 689 12.35 2.49 23.85
N ILE A 690 13.24 1.58 23.43
CA ILE A 690 13.52 1.33 22.01
C ILE A 690 12.24 0.92 21.27
N LEU A 691 11.44 0.00 21.82
CA LEU A 691 10.19 -0.42 21.20
C LEU A 691 9.16 0.72 21.12
N GLY A 692 9.06 1.56 22.15
CA GLY A 692 8.20 2.75 22.16
C GLY A 692 8.61 3.77 21.11
N LEU A 693 9.92 4.05 21.00
CA LEU A 693 10.47 4.94 19.96
C LEU A 693 10.19 4.39 18.56
N LEU A 694 10.47 3.10 18.32
CA LEU A 694 10.22 2.44 17.04
C LEU A 694 8.73 2.38 16.69
N ALA A 695 7.85 2.17 17.68
CA ALA A 695 6.41 2.14 17.48
C ALA A 695 5.87 3.53 17.11
N PHE A 696 6.30 4.58 17.82
CA PHE A 696 5.87 5.95 17.53
C PHE A 696 6.40 6.46 16.19
N PHE A 697 7.69 6.25 15.93
CA PHE A 697 8.32 6.54 14.65
C PHE A 697 7.64 5.77 13.52
N GLY A 698 7.46 4.46 13.69
CA GLY A 698 6.81 3.60 12.73
C GLY A 698 5.40 4.07 12.41
N TRP A 699 4.57 4.35 13.42
CA TRP A 699 3.23 4.92 13.23
C TRP A 699 3.26 6.19 12.36
N ARG A 700 4.12 7.16 12.68
CA ARG A 700 4.24 8.40 11.88
C ARG A 700 4.66 8.13 10.45
N GLN A 701 5.69 7.30 10.26
CA GLN A 701 6.20 6.96 8.95
C GLN A 701 5.10 6.30 8.11
N GLN A 702 4.36 5.36 8.70
CA GLN A 702 3.29 4.65 8.02
C GLN A 702 2.11 5.56 7.67
N ALA A 703 1.69 6.45 8.58
CA ALA A 703 0.59 7.39 8.36
C ALA A 703 0.87 8.44 7.25
N GLY A 704 2.15 8.73 6.98
CA GLY A 704 2.60 9.65 5.94
C GLY A 704 3.38 8.99 4.80
N ILE A 705 3.20 7.69 4.56
CA ILE A 705 4.12 6.91 3.73
C ILE A 705 3.97 7.13 2.21
N LEU A 706 2.84 7.68 1.76
CA LEU A 706 2.55 7.78 0.32
C LEU A 706 3.42 8.83 -0.39
N ASN A 707 3.92 8.49 -1.58
CA ASN A 707 4.52 9.48 -2.48
C ASN A 707 3.42 10.19 -3.29
N ARG A 708 3.24 11.49 -3.06
CA ARG A 708 2.20 12.28 -3.71
C ARG A 708 2.29 12.31 -5.24
N GLN A 709 3.49 12.25 -5.81
CA GLN A 709 3.68 12.23 -7.28
C GLN A 709 2.99 11.02 -7.94
N THR A 710 2.76 9.97 -7.16
CA THR A 710 2.13 8.75 -7.66
C THR A 710 0.61 8.78 -7.66
N ILE A 711 -0.03 9.77 -7.03
CA ILE A 711 -1.48 9.92 -7.02
C ILE A 711 -1.90 10.51 -8.37
N LEU A 712 -2.36 9.66 -9.28
CA LEU A 712 -2.69 10.06 -10.66
C LEU A 712 -4.13 10.57 -10.77
N ALA A 713 -5.07 9.81 -10.21
CA ALA A 713 -6.48 10.14 -10.17
C ALA A 713 -6.86 10.66 -8.78
N LEU A 714 -7.67 11.72 -8.75
CA LEU A 714 -8.12 12.42 -7.55
C LEU A 714 -9.59 12.11 -7.26
N PRO A 715 -10.08 12.32 -6.02
CA PRO A 715 -11.51 12.20 -5.72
C PRO A 715 -12.41 13.02 -6.65
N ASP A 716 -11.90 14.16 -7.11
CA ASP A 716 -12.58 15.08 -8.02
C ASP A 716 -12.79 14.49 -9.43
N ASP A 717 -12.08 13.42 -9.79
CA ASP A 717 -12.29 12.70 -11.06
C ASP A 717 -13.51 11.76 -11.02
N VAL A 718 -13.99 11.37 -9.83
CA VAL A 718 -15.07 10.36 -9.67
C VAL A 718 -16.38 10.79 -10.35
N PRO A 719 -16.89 12.03 -10.14
CA PRO A 719 -18.13 12.46 -10.78
C PRO A 719 -18.02 12.47 -12.32
N ALA A 720 -16.88 12.90 -12.85
CA ALA A 720 -16.65 12.94 -14.31
C ALA A 720 -16.56 11.54 -14.93
N LEU A 721 -15.89 10.60 -14.24
CA LEU A 721 -15.80 9.21 -14.69
C LEU A 721 -17.17 8.51 -14.64
N THR A 722 -17.97 8.80 -13.61
CA THR A 722 -19.34 8.29 -13.48
C THR A 722 -20.22 8.81 -14.61
N TRP A 723 -20.21 10.13 -14.82
CA TRP A 723 -20.93 10.78 -15.92
C TRP A 723 -20.50 10.22 -17.29
N ALA A 724 -19.19 10.04 -17.52
CA ALA A 724 -18.70 9.47 -18.77
C ALA A 724 -19.18 8.03 -19.00
N GLY A 725 -19.32 7.26 -17.91
CA GLY A 725 -19.87 5.91 -17.93
C GLY A 725 -21.37 5.86 -18.31
N GLU A 726 -22.14 6.84 -17.87
CA GLU A 726 -23.60 6.89 -18.01
C GLU A 726 -24.09 7.64 -19.25
N ALA A 727 -23.43 8.75 -19.61
CA ALA A 727 -23.90 9.69 -20.62
C ALA A 727 -23.35 9.44 -22.03
N LEU A 728 -22.13 8.90 -22.14
CA LEU A 728 -21.48 8.74 -23.45
C LEU A 728 -21.97 7.49 -24.20
N PRO A 729 -21.90 7.44 -25.54
CA PRO A 729 -22.13 6.20 -26.29
C PRO A 729 -21.15 5.08 -25.89
N GLY A 730 -21.56 3.82 -26.03
CA GLY A 730 -20.72 2.66 -25.67
C GLY A 730 -19.49 2.47 -26.57
N ASP A 731 -19.54 3.00 -27.80
CA ASP A 731 -18.47 3.04 -28.79
C ASP A 731 -17.64 4.33 -28.74
N ALA A 732 -17.90 5.23 -27.77
CA ALA A 732 -17.12 6.44 -27.60
C ALA A 732 -15.63 6.10 -27.34
N HIS A 733 -14.75 6.71 -28.13
CA HIS A 733 -13.30 6.66 -27.96
C HIS A 733 -12.80 7.98 -27.39
N LEU A 734 -12.09 7.93 -26.26
CA LEU A 734 -11.69 9.10 -25.48
C LEU A 734 -10.18 9.35 -25.55
N ALA A 735 -9.79 10.57 -25.93
CA ALA A 735 -8.44 11.05 -25.73
C ALA A 735 -8.22 11.39 -24.25
N VAL A 736 -7.12 10.90 -23.68
CA VAL A 736 -6.76 11.08 -22.26
C VAL A 736 -5.33 11.59 -22.14
N ASN A 737 -5.05 12.35 -21.07
CA ASN A 737 -3.68 12.78 -20.78
C ASN A 737 -2.78 11.57 -20.45
N ALA A 738 -1.53 11.67 -20.88
CA ALA A 738 -0.52 10.65 -20.62
C ALA A 738 0.88 11.25 -20.46
N TRP A 739 1.79 10.45 -19.94
CA TRP A 739 3.22 10.73 -19.95
C TRP A 739 4.04 9.53 -20.38
N ARG A 740 5.31 9.78 -20.72
CA ARG A 740 6.30 8.74 -20.97
C ARG A 740 6.76 8.14 -19.64
N TRP A 741 6.21 6.98 -19.28
CA TRP A 741 6.38 6.38 -17.94
C TRP A 741 7.67 5.58 -17.82
N SER A 742 7.94 4.68 -18.78
CA SER A 742 9.09 3.78 -18.71
C SER A 742 9.54 3.35 -20.09
N GLY A 743 10.80 3.63 -20.42
CA GLY A 743 11.34 3.33 -21.75
C GLY A 743 10.56 4.06 -22.83
N ALA A 744 9.92 3.34 -23.76
CA ALA A 744 9.02 3.90 -24.76
C ALA A 744 7.53 3.76 -24.40
N THR A 745 7.23 3.27 -23.19
CA THR A 745 5.86 3.01 -22.73
C THR A 745 5.23 4.28 -22.17
N TRP A 746 4.04 4.59 -22.66
CA TRP A 746 3.18 5.65 -22.16
C TRP A 746 2.16 5.11 -21.17
N ALA A 747 1.76 5.95 -20.21
CA ALA A 747 0.70 5.64 -19.26
C ALA A 747 -0.14 6.89 -19.00
N GLY A 748 -1.42 6.71 -18.69
CA GLY A 748 -2.31 7.82 -18.32
C GLY A 748 -1.77 8.59 -17.12
N SER A 749 -1.91 9.92 -17.14
CA SER A 749 -1.34 10.82 -16.12
C SER A 749 -2.38 11.40 -15.15
N ASP A 750 -3.67 11.15 -15.39
CA ASP A 750 -4.79 11.64 -14.60
C ASP A 750 -5.91 10.57 -14.44
N GLY A 751 -7.10 10.97 -14.00
CA GLY A 751 -8.30 10.12 -13.89
C GLY A 751 -8.67 9.36 -15.16
N GLY A 752 -8.26 9.83 -16.35
CA GLY A 752 -8.56 9.18 -17.64
C GLY A 752 -7.99 7.76 -17.75
N ALA A 753 -6.96 7.43 -16.97
CA ALA A 753 -6.42 6.07 -16.87
C ALA A 753 -7.44 5.01 -16.40
N TRP A 754 -8.55 5.43 -15.80
CA TRP A 754 -9.60 4.57 -15.27
C TRP A 754 -10.83 4.43 -16.18
N ILE A 755 -10.91 5.12 -17.31
CA ILE A 755 -12.07 5.05 -18.21
C ILE A 755 -12.29 3.61 -18.71
N VAL A 756 -11.24 2.96 -19.24
CA VAL A 756 -11.35 1.58 -19.75
C VAL A 756 -11.85 0.60 -18.68
N PRO A 757 -11.20 0.49 -17.49
CA PRO A 757 -11.64 -0.49 -16.49
C PRO A 757 -12.99 -0.18 -15.83
N LEU A 758 -13.48 1.06 -15.88
CA LEU A 758 -14.76 1.44 -15.25
C LEU A 758 -15.94 1.46 -16.21
N THR A 759 -15.69 1.78 -17.48
CA THR A 759 -16.75 2.10 -18.43
C THR A 759 -16.76 1.20 -19.66
N GLY A 760 -15.69 0.44 -19.89
CA GLY A 760 -15.49 -0.36 -21.10
C GLY A 760 -15.20 0.44 -22.38
N ARG A 761 -15.24 1.78 -22.32
CA ARG A 761 -14.96 2.65 -23.46
C ARG A 761 -13.47 2.71 -23.76
N GLY A 762 -13.13 2.76 -25.05
CA GLY A 762 -11.75 2.81 -25.49
C GLY A 762 -11.11 4.17 -25.19
N THR A 763 -9.80 4.18 -24.94
CA THR A 763 -9.02 5.41 -24.79
C THR A 763 -7.79 5.42 -25.68
N THR A 764 -7.22 6.60 -25.92
CA THR A 764 -5.96 6.76 -26.68
C THR A 764 -4.74 6.23 -25.91
N THR A 765 -4.82 6.17 -24.58
CA THR A 765 -3.81 5.57 -23.70
C THR A 765 -4.48 4.66 -22.66
N PRO A 766 -4.80 3.41 -23.03
CA PRO A 766 -5.40 2.45 -22.11
C PRO A 766 -4.37 1.97 -21.04
N PRO A 767 -4.80 1.21 -20.02
CA PRO A 767 -3.88 0.60 -19.06
C PRO A 767 -2.77 -0.20 -19.75
N VAL A 768 -1.58 -0.20 -19.13
CA VAL A 768 -0.29 -0.56 -19.76
C VAL A 768 -0.20 -1.94 -20.41
N ASP A 769 -1.16 -2.83 -20.20
CA ASP A 769 -1.22 -4.15 -20.84
C ASP A 769 -1.38 -4.05 -22.38
N TYR A 770 -1.68 -2.87 -22.92
CA TYR A 770 -1.63 -2.60 -24.36
C TYR A 770 -0.26 -2.91 -24.99
N ILE A 771 0.83 -2.91 -24.20
CA ILE A 771 2.17 -3.27 -24.67
C ILE A 771 2.27 -4.70 -25.21
N TYR A 772 1.28 -5.56 -24.90
CA TYR A 772 1.22 -6.93 -25.41
C TYR A 772 0.68 -7.00 -26.85
N ASN A 773 0.14 -5.91 -27.40
CA ASN A 773 -0.18 -5.81 -28.82
C ASN A 773 0.79 -4.82 -29.48
N ARG A 774 1.56 -5.30 -30.47
CA ARG A 774 2.60 -4.51 -31.14
C ARG A 774 2.04 -3.30 -31.90
N GLU A 775 0.91 -3.47 -32.58
CA GLU A 775 0.27 -2.40 -33.35
C GLU A 775 -0.32 -1.36 -32.41
N LEU A 776 -1.03 -1.81 -31.37
CA LEU A 776 -1.57 -0.93 -30.33
C LEU A 776 -0.45 -0.17 -29.61
N PHE A 777 0.66 -0.83 -29.27
CA PHE A 777 1.82 -0.21 -28.67
C PHE A 777 2.41 0.90 -29.54
N ALA A 778 2.55 0.66 -30.84
CA ALA A 778 3.03 1.67 -31.79
C ALA A 778 2.03 2.83 -31.94
N GLY A 779 0.73 2.54 -32.04
CA GLY A 779 -0.33 3.53 -32.16
C GLY A 779 -0.42 4.45 -30.94
N VAL A 780 -0.47 3.88 -29.73
CA VAL A 780 -0.48 4.64 -28.46
C VAL A 780 0.75 5.53 -28.36
N ARG A 781 1.92 5.02 -28.74
CA ARG A 781 3.16 5.81 -28.73
C ARG A 781 3.10 6.98 -29.72
N ALA A 782 2.75 6.72 -30.98
CA ALA A 782 2.69 7.73 -32.03
C ALA A 782 1.67 8.83 -31.70
N PHE A 783 0.49 8.44 -31.21
CA PHE A 783 -0.54 9.38 -30.75
C PHE A 783 0.01 10.33 -29.69
N ASN A 784 0.62 9.79 -28.63
CA ASN A 784 1.07 10.60 -27.51
C ASN A 784 2.30 11.45 -27.83
N GLU A 785 3.22 10.99 -28.67
CA GLU A 785 4.34 11.80 -29.15
C GLU A 785 3.84 13.02 -29.95
N LYS A 786 2.84 12.83 -30.82
CA LYS A 786 2.20 13.92 -31.57
C LYS A 786 1.38 14.85 -30.68
N ALA A 787 0.60 14.31 -29.75
CA ALA A 787 -0.21 15.09 -28.83
C ALA A 787 0.66 15.96 -27.91
N MET A 788 1.72 15.39 -27.34
CA MET A 788 2.67 16.15 -26.50
C MET A 788 3.43 17.23 -27.28
N ALA A 789 3.64 17.05 -28.60
CA ALA A 789 4.26 18.04 -29.47
C ALA A 789 3.29 19.13 -29.96
N THR A 790 1.99 19.03 -29.66
CA THR A 790 0.98 20.03 -30.05
C THR A 790 1.02 21.18 -29.06
N GLU A 791 1.49 22.36 -29.50
CA GLU A 791 1.69 23.52 -28.63
C GLU A 791 0.37 24.28 -28.35
N ASP A 792 -0.57 24.25 -29.29
CA ASP A 792 -1.85 24.98 -29.18
C ASP A 792 -3.06 24.09 -29.48
N TRP A 793 -3.80 23.75 -28.43
CA TRP A 793 -5.04 22.99 -28.50
C TRP A 793 -6.28 23.84 -28.85
N SER A 794 -6.13 25.16 -28.96
CA SER A 794 -7.22 26.04 -29.41
C SER A 794 -7.40 26.05 -30.93
N ASP A 795 -6.41 25.54 -31.68
CA ASP A 795 -6.46 25.44 -33.13
C ASP A 795 -7.44 24.33 -33.60
N PRO A 796 -8.43 24.63 -34.48
CA PRO A 796 -9.31 23.64 -35.08
C PRO A 796 -8.58 22.46 -35.75
N VAL A 797 -7.37 22.67 -36.26
CA VAL A 797 -6.54 21.61 -36.86
C VAL A 797 -6.22 20.51 -35.85
N ALA A 798 -6.03 20.84 -34.57
CA ALA A 798 -5.79 19.86 -33.52
C ALA A 798 -7.02 18.98 -33.28
N ALA A 799 -8.23 19.55 -33.32
CA ALA A 799 -9.48 18.80 -33.19
C ALA A 799 -9.75 17.92 -34.43
N ALA A 800 -9.44 18.41 -35.63
CA ALA A 800 -9.53 17.62 -36.86
C ALA A 800 -8.59 16.40 -36.80
N TRP A 801 -7.34 16.58 -36.36
CA TRP A 801 -6.41 15.47 -36.15
C TRP A 801 -6.95 14.45 -35.15
N LEU A 802 -7.55 14.88 -34.03
CA LEU A 802 -8.20 13.97 -33.08
C LEU A 802 -9.33 13.16 -33.73
N ALA A 803 -10.18 13.80 -34.52
CA ALA A 803 -11.24 13.12 -35.28
C ALA A 803 -10.69 12.07 -36.25
N GLU A 804 -9.58 12.39 -36.96
CA GLU A 804 -8.89 11.44 -37.85
C GLU A 804 -8.34 10.22 -37.11
N GLN A 805 -7.98 10.37 -35.82
CA GLN A 805 -7.56 9.25 -34.95
C GLN A 805 -8.76 8.45 -34.39
N GLY A 806 -10.00 8.79 -34.79
CA GLY A 806 -11.22 8.15 -34.30
C GLY A 806 -11.64 8.63 -32.91
N VAL A 807 -11.07 9.72 -32.40
CA VAL A 807 -11.42 10.28 -31.09
C VAL A 807 -12.76 11.00 -31.18
N SER A 808 -13.69 10.60 -30.32
CA SER A 808 -15.02 11.22 -30.19
C SER A 808 -15.05 12.29 -29.09
N HIS A 809 -14.29 12.08 -28.02
CA HIS A 809 -14.29 12.96 -26.85
C HIS A 809 -12.88 13.08 -26.26
N ILE A 810 -12.63 14.14 -25.51
CA ILE A 810 -11.40 14.37 -24.75
C ILE A 810 -11.78 14.42 -23.28
N PHE A 811 -11.16 13.58 -22.46
CA PHE A 811 -11.30 13.60 -21.01
C PHE A 811 -10.05 14.22 -20.39
N VAL A 812 -10.25 15.24 -19.55
CA VAL A 812 -9.19 15.86 -18.76
C VAL A 812 -9.55 15.76 -17.29
N GLY A 813 -8.83 14.93 -16.53
CA GLY A 813 -9.02 14.81 -15.09
C GLY A 813 -8.44 15.99 -14.32
N ALA A 814 -8.77 16.11 -13.04
CA ALA A 814 -8.36 17.19 -12.13
C ALA A 814 -6.84 17.42 -12.08
N ARG A 815 -6.03 16.35 -12.18
CA ARG A 815 -4.58 16.47 -12.28
C ARG A 815 -4.10 17.03 -13.63
N GLY A 816 -4.80 16.71 -14.71
CA GLY A 816 -4.52 17.14 -16.08
C GLY A 816 -3.22 16.62 -16.68
N GLY A 817 -2.78 17.29 -17.75
CA GLY A 817 -1.60 16.96 -18.53
C GLY A 817 -1.43 17.93 -19.69
N TYR A 818 -0.98 17.43 -20.85
CA TYR A 818 -0.75 18.27 -22.03
C TYR A 818 -2.06 18.77 -22.68
N PHE A 819 -3.21 18.12 -22.42
CA PHE A 819 -4.52 18.65 -22.79
C PHE A 819 -4.94 19.73 -21.78
N ASP A 820 -4.72 20.99 -22.14
CA ASP A 820 -5.12 22.15 -21.36
C ASP A 820 -6.60 22.52 -21.60
N PRO A 821 -7.49 22.40 -20.59
CA PRO A 821 -8.90 22.74 -20.73
C PRO A 821 -9.15 24.17 -21.22
N ALA A 822 -8.31 25.13 -20.82
CA ALA A 822 -8.46 26.54 -21.21
C ALA A 822 -8.28 26.70 -22.71
N LYS A 823 -7.27 26.04 -23.29
CA LYS A 823 -7.06 26.03 -24.75
C LYS A 823 -8.16 25.25 -25.47
N LEU A 824 -8.55 24.08 -24.95
CA LEU A 824 -9.61 23.27 -25.55
C LEU A 824 -10.95 24.00 -25.61
N SER A 825 -11.30 24.75 -24.56
CA SER A 825 -12.55 25.54 -24.53
C SER A 825 -12.61 26.66 -25.57
N ARG A 826 -11.46 27.14 -26.05
CA ARG A 826 -11.34 28.15 -27.10
C ARG A 826 -11.35 27.55 -28.50
N ASN A 827 -11.29 26.22 -28.62
CA ASN A 827 -11.32 25.54 -29.91
C ASN A 827 -12.76 25.48 -30.45
N PRO A 828 -13.08 26.14 -31.57
CA PRO A 828 -14.44 26.18 -32.08
C PRO A 828 -14.93 24.81 -32.60
N ALA A 829 -14.04 23.87 -32.88
CA ALA A 829 -14.35 22.50 -33.29
C ALA A 829 -14.59 21.54 -32.10
N LEU A 830 -14.49 22.03 -30.86
CA LEU A 830 -14.81 21.28 -29.66
C LEU A 830 -16.02 21.88 -28.97
N GLU A 831 -16.75 21.05 -28.23
CA GLU A 831 -17.84 21.45 -27.35
C GLU A 831 -17.60 20.91 -25.95
N MET A 832 -17.55 21.78 -24.95
CA MET A 832 -17.46 21.34 -23.56
C MET A 832 -18.83 20.80 -23.12
N VAL A 833 -18.89 19.49 -22.88
CA VAL A 833 -20.13 18.78 -22.51
C VAL A 833 -20.20 18.46 -21.01
N TYR A 834 -19.07 18.55 -20.31
CA TYR A 834 -18.98 18.37 -18.87
C TYR A 834 -17.90 19.26 -18.27
N GLN A 835 -18.20 19.85 -17.12
CA GLN A 835 -17.26 20.58 -16.27
C GLN A 835 -17.70 20.47 -14.81
N HIS A 836 -16.81 19.97 -13.94
CA HIS A 836 -17.03 19.96 -12.49
C HIS A 836 -15.72 19.71 -11.74
N ASP A 837 -15.41 20.53 -10.72
CA ASP A 837 -14.26 20.36 -9.80
C ASP A 837 -12.94 19.99 -10.51
N GLY A 838 -12.60 20.72 -11.56
CA GLY A 838 -11.38 20.52 -12.33
C GLY A 838 -11.35 19.32 -13.27
N ALA A 839 -12.42 18.55 -13.40
CA ALA A 839 -12.57 17.55 -14.44
C ALA A 839 -13.44 18.07 -15.60
N PHE A 840 -13.03 17.78 -16.84
CA PHE A 840 -13.66 18.27 -18.06
C PHE A 840 -13.84 17.16 -19.08
N VAL A 841 -14.93 17.22 -19.83
CA VAL A 841 -15.11 16.41 -21.05
C VAL A 841 -15.51 17.32 -22.21
N PHE A 842 -14.79 17.16 -23.32
CA PHE A 842 -15.06 17.86 -24.57
C PHE A 842 -15.50 16.86 -25.64
N ALA A 843 -16.58 17.14 -26.37
CA ALA A 843 -16.96 16.42 -27.56
C ALA A 843 -16.28 17.03 -28.79
N VAL A 844 -15.82 16.18 -29.70
CA VAL A 844 -15.31 16.61 -31.01
C VAL A 844 -16.52 16.84 -31.92
N LYS A 845 -16.71 18.06 -32.42
CA LYS A 845 -17.82 18.35 -33.33
C LYS A 845 -17.60 17.58 -34.64
N ALA A 846 -18.67 16.95 -35.14
CA ALA A 846 -18.62 16.36 -36.48
C ALA A 846 -18.25 17.44 -37.50
N PRO A 847 -17.37 17.15 -38.49
CA PRO A 847 -17.14 18.09 -39.58
C PRO A 847 -18.49 18.41 -40.23
N PRO A 848 -18.76 19.68 -40.61
CA PRO A 848 -19.99 20.02 -41.28
C PRO A 848 -20.16 19.09 -42.50
N VAL A 849 -21.28 18.38 -42.55
CA VAL A 849 -21.63 17.55 -43.72
C VAL A 849 -21.69 18.52 -44.92
N PRO A 850 -20.93 18.25 -46.00
CA PRO A 850 -20.85 19.17 -47.14
C PRO A 850 -22.20 19.41 -47.82
#